data_AF-A0A315XCZ9-F1
#
_entry.id   AF-A0A315XCZ9-F1
#
_cell.length_a   1.000
_cell.length_b   1.000
_cell.length_c   1.000
_cell.angle_alpha   90.00
_cell.angle_beta   90.00
_cell.angle_gamma   90.00
#
_symmetry.space_group_name_H-M   'P 1'
#
loop_
_entity.id
_entity.type
_entity.pdbx_description
1 polymer ?
#
loop_
_entity_poly.entity_id
_entity_poly.type
_entity_poly.pdbx_seq_one_letter_code
_entity_poly.pdbx_strand_id
1 'polypeptide(L)'
;MITYENSLEHLLDELNIIDLIIRCHCEKCKAEYNINELQGLYISENEINAILQTSICKEEQDICSDIEIQKIKTKRIEVNKKKLGTQGKYLRLQKLSELFHLEQCEIDILLICLAPEFDLRYEKLYSYLQNDVTKKRPTVDLVIKLLFNSFEKKLKARKYFSQSAPLIRNRLISFIGDEQLPLLSRSLKIDERIINFLLGTDEIDWRIRNFTTLIEPKISINDIISTDDHKNTLIEISRLLYDKRIPVIFFFFGPYGIGKKTTAQAISGGTPLLVIDSKGLKGNESFEILNIILRDAIFHNSSIFFESFDSLLEKEAGVAFLELIRSMDNFPGCIYISGEVPFEFRKTLKNHISITLDFPLPSFTLRKKLWESFLNSNTNEFDIDVLAAKFKFSAGQIKDAISTARNSANARGESGISEEDLYHGCKAQSKGSILARKIEPHYTWEDIVLPGDTKSQLREVAGNIKYKGVVYSDWGFDRKLSTGKGLNVLFSGPSGTGKTMAAEIVARETQLDIYKIDLSNVVSKYIGETEKNLSKIFKEAETSNAILFFDEADALFGKRSEVKDAHDRYANIEIGYLLQKMEEFEGVVILATNLSKNIDDAFLRRIQIAVEFPFPDESHRKLIWTRMFPEESPVSKDIDYKFLSEKIKLAGGNIKNMAVAAAFYAAENSGEINMHHIMRAARREYQKIGKPFLKSDFEPYYEMIGGH
;
A
#
# COMPACT_ATOMS: atom_id res chain seq x y z
N MET A 1 29.95 -38.17 31.09
CA MET A 1 29.18 -38.35 29.84
C MET A 1 29.95 -37.68 28.73
N ILE A 2 30.13 -38.32 27.57
CA ILE A 2 30.79 -37.67 26.44
C ILE A 2 29.77 -36.72 25.81
N THR A 3 30.12 -35.45 25.67
CA THR A 3 29.23 -34.38 25.18
C THR A 3 29.93 -33.59 24.10
N TYR A 4 29.17 -33.00 23.18
CA TYR A 4 29.72 -32.08 22.19
C TYR A 4 30.05 -30.73 22.83
N GLU A 5 31.19 -30.15 22.46
CA GLU A 5 31.58 -28.81 22.88
C GLU A 5 30.88 -27.74 22.05
N ASN A 6 30.76 -27.95 20.74
CA ASN A 6 30.16 -27.02 19.79
C ASN A 6 29.40 -27.76 18.65
N SER A 7 28.64 -27.01 17.84
CA SER A 7 27.87 -27.55 16.70
C SER A 7 28.76 -28.14 15.59
N LEU A 8 29.99 -27.64 15.42
CA LEU A 8 30.89 -28.10 14.36
C LEU A 8 31.41 -29.51 14.66
N GLU A 9 31.74 -29.81 15.91
CA GLU A 9 32.16 -31.14 16.34
C GLU A 9 31.06 -32.18 16.07
N HIS A 10 29.80 -31.84 16.37
CA HIS A 10 28.66 -32.69 16.05
C HIS A 10 28.54 -32.93 14.55
N LEU A 11 28.65 -31.87 13.73
CA LEU A 11 28.55 -31.98 12.27
C LEU A 11 29.69 -32.82 11.67
N LEU A 12 30.92 -32.69 12.18
CA LEU A 12 32.07 -33.49 11.75
C LEU A 12 31.90 -34.98 12.10
N ASP A 13 31.36 -35.28 13.29
CA ASP A 13 31.05 -36.66 13.69
C ASP A 13 29.99 -37.31 12.78
N GLU A 14 29.02 -36.53 12.28
CA GLU A 14 28.01 -36.99 11.31
C GLU A 14 28.61 -37.16 9.90
N LEU A 15 29.46 -36.25 9.46
CA LEU A 15 30.20 -36.40 8.19
C LEU A 15 31.13 -37.63 8.22
N ASN A 16 31.71 -37.97 9.37
CA ASN A 16 32.48 -39.20 9.54
C ASN A 16 31.64 -40.47 9.29
N ILE A 17 30.33 -40.43 9.58
CA ILE A 17 29.42 -41.54 9.24
C ILE A 17 29.22 -41.61 7.72
N ILE A 18 29.08 -40.48 7.04
CA ILE A 18 29.00 -40.42 5.58
C ILE A 18 30.29 -40.94 4.94
N ASP A 19 31.45 -40.63 5.51
CA ASP A 19 32.74 -41.18 5.09
C ASP A 19 32.77 -42.71 5.13
N LEU A 20 32.25 -43.31 6.22
CA LEU A 20 32.15 -44.77 6.34
C LEU A 20 31.19 -45.37 5.30
N ILE A 21 30.07 -44.69 5.03
CA ILE A 21 29.10 -45.11 4.00
C ILE A 21 29.76 -45.09 2.61
N ILE A 22 30.46 -44.01 2.27
CA ILE A 22 31.18 -43.88 1.00
C ILE A 22 32.27 -44.95 0.87
N ARG A 23 33.03 -45.23 1.95
CA ARG A 23 34.07 -46.28 1.95
C ARG A 23 33.49 -47.67 1.68
N CYS A 24 32.42 -48.06 2.39
CA CYS A 24 31.74 -49.34 2.15
C CYS A 24 31.24 -49.43 0.70
N HIS A 25 30.72 -48.35 0.11
CA HIS A 25 30.31 -48.35 -1.29
C HIS A 25 31.49 -48.46 -2.27
N CYS A 26 32.59 -47.74 -2.04
CA CYS A 26 33.81 -47.86 -2.83
C CYS A 26 34.37 -49.29 -2.82
N GLU A 27 34.31 -49.99 -1.68
CA GLU A 27 34.72 -51.40 -1.58
C GLU A 27 33.80 -52.32 -2.39
N LYS A 28 32.48 -52.11 -2.35
CA LYS A 28 31.52 -52.84 -3.20
C LYS A 28 31.84 -52.65 -4.68
N CYS A 29 32.03 -51.41 -5.13
CA CYS A 29 32.34 -51.12 -6.54
C CYS A 29 33.66 -51.77 -6.99
N LYS A 30 34.69 -51.83 -6.14
CA LYS A 30 35.96 -52.51 -6.44
C LYS A 30 35.82 -54.03 -6.54
N ALA A 31 34.87 -54.62 -5.81
CA ALA A 31 34.60 -56.06 -5.85
C ALA A 31 33.76 -56.45 -7.08
N GLU A 32 32.85 -55.57 -7.52
CA GLU A 32 31.97 -55.80 -8.67
C GLU A 32 32.62 -55.45 -10.02
N TYR A 33 33.49 -54.43 -10.06
CA TYR A 33 34.13 -53.93 -11.29
C TYR A 33 35.65 -54.08 -11.22
N ASN A 34 36.21 -54.85 -12.16
CA ASN A 34 37.65 -55.05 -12.27
C ASN A 34 38.35 -53.70 -12.59
N ILE A 35 39.41 -53.40 -11.83
CA ILE A 35 39.99 -52.07 -11.53
C ILE A 35 40.41 -51.19 -12.74
N ASN A 36 40.41 -51.70 -13.98
CA ASN A 36 41.02 -51.00 -15.12
C ASN A 36 40.05 -50.32 -16.12
N GLU A 37 38.73 -50.50 -16.02
CA GLU A 37 37.81 -50.06 -17.09
C GLU A 37 36.99 -48.79 -16.80
N LEU A 38 37.11 -48.17 -15.63
CA LEU A 38 36.30 -46.99 -15.24
C LEU A 38 36.88 -45.64 -15.73
N GLN A 39 37.50 -45.61 -16.90
CA GLN A 39 37.79 -44.35 -17.60
C GLN A 39 36.64 -44.08 -18.58
N GLY A 40 35.68 -43.23 -18.16
CA GLY A 40 34.42 -42.92 -18.87
C GLY A 40 34.50 -42.29 -20.26
N LEU A 41 35.58 -42.54 -21.01
CA LEU A 41 35.76 -42.17 -22.42
C LEU A 41 35.50 -43.35 -23.37
N TYR A 42 35.44 -44.60 -22.87
CA TYR A 42 35.20 -45.80 -23.68
C TYR A 42 34.42 -46.85 -22.89
N ILE A 43 33.26 -47.30 -23.40
CA ILE A 43 32.49 -48.42 -22.84
C ILE A 43 33.00 -49.70 -23.51
N SER A 44 33.52 -50.65 -22.75
CA SER A 44 34.05 -51.90 -23.31
C SER A 44 32.91 -52.84 -23.77
N GLU A 45 33.14 -53.73 -24.74
CA GLU A 45 32.15 -54.75 -25.11
C GLU A 45 31.76 -55.65 -23.92
N ASN A 46 32.70 -55.88 -23.00
CA ASN A 46 32.46 -56.62 -21.77
C ASN A 46 31.49 -55.86 -20.85
N GLU A 47 31.65 -54.54 -20.74
CA GLU A 47 30.77 -53.67 -19.98
C GLU A 47 29.36 -53.59 -20.60
N ILE A 48 29.24 -53.50 -21.94
CA ILE A 48 27.96 -53.57 -22.65
C ILE A 48 27.25 -54.90 -22.38
N ASN A 49 27.98 -56.02 -22.49
CA ASN A 49 27.44 -57.34 -22.22
C ASN A 49 27.02 -57.50 -20.75
N ALA A 50 27.79 -56.95 -19.81
CA ALA A 50 27.43 -56.93 -18.39
C ALA A 50 26.14 -56.11 -18.15
N ILE A 51 26.01 -54.92 -18.75
CA ILE A 51 24.80 -54.09 -18.66
C ILE A 51 23.58 -54.85 -19.21
N LEU A 52 23.71 -55.50 -20.38
CA LEU A 52 22.63 -56.26 -21.01
C LEU A 52 22.24 -57.53 -20.24
N GLN A 53 23.17 -58.14 -19.47
CA GLN A 53 22.91 -59.29 -18.60
C GLN A 53 22.42 -58.91 -17.19
N THR A 54 22.39 -57.61 -16.88
CA THR A 54 21.89 -57.11 -15.59
C THR A 54 20.37 -56.96 -15.67
N SER A 55 19.64 -57.89 -15.04
CA SER A 55 18.19 -57.74 -14.89
C SER A 55 17.90 -56.56 -13.96
N ILE A 56 16.90 -55.75 -14.32
CA ILE A 56 16.44 -54.59 -13.52
C ILE A 56 16.10 -55.00 -12.07
N CYS A 57 15.71 -56.27 -11.86
CA CYS A 57 15.30 -56.81 -10.58
C CYS A 57 16.36 -57.67 -9.86
N LYS A 58 17.63 -57.69 -10.31
CA LYS A 58 18.67 -58.43 -9.56
C LYS A 58 18.84 -57.80 -8.17
N GLU A 59 18.66 -58.60 -7.13
CA GLU A 59 19.11 -58.23 -5.79
C GLU A 59 20.64 -58.16 -5.81
N GLU A 60 21.18 -56.96 -5.60
CA GLU A 60 22.61 -56.80 -5.34
C GLU A 60 22.97 -57.64 -4.12
N GLN A 61 23.87 -58.62 -4.28
CA GLN A 61 24.42 -59.33 -3.13
C GLN A 61 25.15 -58.30 -2.26
N ASP A 62 24.88 -58.30 -0.95
CA ASP A 62 25.50 -57.36 -0.02
C ASP A 62 26.98 -57.77 0.19
N ILE A 63 27.84 -57.44 -0.78
CA ILE A 63 29.27 -57.81 -0.80
C ILE A 63 30.09 -56.87 0.12
N CYS A 64 29.46 -55.95 0.85
CA CYS A 64 30.19 -55.16 1.84
C CYS A 64 30.48 -56.02 3.07
N SER A 65 31.72 -55.96 3.56
CA SER A 65 32.11 -56.70 4.75
C SER A 65 31.17 -56.36 5.91
N ASP A 66 30.64 -57.38 6.60
CA ASP A 66 29.79 -57.21 7.80
C ASP A 66 30.42 -56.26 8.84
N ILE A 67 31.75 -56.17 8.82
CA ILE A 67 32.59 -55.30 9.64
C ILE A 67 32.31 -53.81 9.38
N GLU A 68 32.26 -53.34 8.13
CA GLU A 68 32.02 -51.93 7.80
C GLU A 68 30.59 -51.49 8.17
N ILE A 69 29.59 -52.34 7.91
CA ILE A 69 28.20 -52.09 8.32
C ILE A 69 28.10 -52.00 9.85
N GLN A 70 28.83 -52.85 10.57
CA GLN A 70 28.87 -52.81 12.04
C GLN A 70 29.59 -51.57 12.58
N LYS A 71 30.64 -51.07 11.90
CA LYS A 71 31.27 -49.79 12.23
C LYS A 71 30.30 -48.62 12.08
N ILE A 72 29.52 -48.56 10.99
CA ILE A 72 28.51 -47.52 10.77
C ILE A 72 27.46 -47.54 11.90
N LYS A 73 26.92 -48.72 12.23
CA LYS A 73 25.95 -48.87 13.34
C LYS A 73 26.53 -48.43 14.68
N THR A 74 27.76 -48.83 14.97
CA THR A 74 28.46 -48.48 16.22
C THR A 74 28.67 -46.97 16.32
N LYS A 75 29.12 -46.33 15.23
CA LYS A 75 29.34 -44.88 15.19
C LYS A 75 28.03 -44.10 15.33
N ARG A 76 26.93 -44.55 14.71
CA ARG A 76 25.60 -43.95 14.93
C ARG A 76 25.15 -44.02 16.39
N ILE A 77 25.37 -45.15 17.05
CA ILE A 77 25.04 -45.31 18.48
C ILE A 77 25.90 -44.35 19.33
N GLU A 78 27.18 -44.20 19.01
CA GLU A 78 28.09 -43.26 19.68
C GLU A 78 27.59 -41.81 19.54
N VAL A 79 27.32 -41.37 18.31
CA VAL A 79 26.82 -40.02 18.02
C VAL A 79 25.49 -39.76 18.73
N ASN A 80 24.55 -40.71 18.69
CA ASN A 80 23.27 -40.58 19.39
C ASN A 80 23.44 -40.51 20.92
N LYS A 81 24.38 -41.26 21.50
CA LYS A 81 24.72 -41.15 22.93
C LYS A 81 25.31 -39.77 23.27
N LYS A 82 26.22 -39.25 22.43
CA LYS A 82 26.80 -37.91 22.62
C LYS A 82 25.75 -36.81 22.51
N LYS A 83 24.83 -36.90 21.54
CA LYS A 83 23.67 -36.00 21.41
C LYS A 83 22.84 -35.98 22.69
N LEU A 84 22.44 -37.16 23.19
CA LEU A 84 21.67 -37.30 24.42
C LEU A 84 22.41 -36.77 25.66
N GLY A 85 23.73 -36.92 25.71
CA GLY A 85 24.56 -36.34 26.77
C GLY A 85 24.70 -34.82 26.69
N THR A 86 24.44 -34.23 25.52
CA THR A 86 24.57 -32.79 25.23
C THR A 86 23.22 -32.07 25.36
N GLN A 87 22.34 -32.54 26.24
CA GLN A 87 21.07 -31.88 26.53
C GLN A 87 21.30 -30.45 27.05
N GLY A 88 20.70 -29.47 26.38
CA GLY A 88 20.75 -28.06 26.74
C GLY A 88 21.76 -27.20 25.95
N LYS A 89 22.63 -27.79 25.10
CA LYS A 89 23.46 -27.01 24.17
C LYS A 89 22.83 -26.95 22.77
N TYR A 90 23.02 -25.82 22.11
CA TYR A 90 22.49 -25.53 20.78
C TYR A 90 23.25 -26.29 19.67
N LEU A 91 22.75 -27.46 19.27
CA LEU A 91 23.26 -28.24 18.13
C LEU A 91 22.47 -27.90 16.85
N ARG A 92 23.11 -27.24 15.90
CA ARG A 92 22.45 -26.68 14.71
C ARG A 92 21.85 -27.73 13.78
N LEU A 93 22.55 -28.85 13.53
CA LEU A 93 22.02 -29.93 12.69
C LEU A 93 20.80 -30.62 13.35
N GLN A 94 20.84 -30.80 14.67
CA GLN A 94 19.70 -31.33 15.41
C GLN A 94 18.51 -30.37 15.34
N LYS A 95 18.75 -29.06 15.56
CA LYS A 95 17.70 -28.04 15.42
C LYS A 95 17.10 -28.02 14.01
N LEU A 96 17.91 -28.14 12.95
CA LEU A 96 17.44 -28.23 11.57
C LEU A 96 16.47 -29.41 11.40
N SER A 97 16.85 -30.59 11.93
CA SER A 97 15.99 -31.78 11.88
C SER A 97 14.69 -31.59 12.65
N GLU A 98 14.72 -30.97 13.83
CA GLU A 98 13.53 -30.69 14.63
C GLU A 98 12.60 -29.66 13.96
N LEU A 99 13.14 -28.58 13.40
CA LEU A 99 12.38 -27.51 12.74
C LEU A 99 11.64 -27.97 11.48
N PHE A 100 12.23 -28.87 10.70
CA PHE A 100 11.66 -29.36 9.45
C PHE A 100 11.12 -30.79 9.54
N HIS A 101 11.10 -31.38 10.75
CA HIS A 101 10.68 -32.76 11.02
C HIS A 101 11.36 -33.80 10.13
N LEU A 102 12.68 -33.67 9.95
CA LEU A 102 13.44 -34.52 9.04
C LEU A 102 13.69 -35.91 9.64
N GLU A 103 13.44 -36.95 8.83
CA GLU A 103 13.82 -38.33 9.14
C GLU A 103 15.34 -38.50 9.04
N GLN A 104 15.89 -39.54 9.70
CA GLN A 104 17.34 -39.81 9.66
C GLN A 104 17.86 -40.00 8.22
N CYS A 105 17.08 -40.65 7.34
CA CYS A 105 17.46 -40.79 5.93
C CYS A 105 17.57 -39.43 5.24
N GLU A 106 16.70 -38.47 5.55
CA GLU A 106 16.73 -37.13 4.96
C GLU A 106 17.92 -36.32 5.46
N ILE A 107 18.31 -36.51 6.73
CA ILE A 107 19.56 -35.95 7.29
C ILE A 107 20.76 -36.52 6.54
N ASP A 108 20.80 -37.84 6.31
CA ASP A 108 21.91 -38.47 5.60
C ASP A 108 22.01 -37.96 4.14
N ILE A 109 20.87 -37.77 3.45
CA ILE A 109 20.81 -37.15 2.11
C ILE A 109 21.38 -35.72 2.14
N LEU A 110 20.98 -34.92 3.14
CA LEU A 110 21.46 -33.55 3.33
C LEU A 110 22.97 -33.52 3.56
N LEU A 111 23.50 -34.41 4.40
CA LEU A 111 24.93 -34.50 4.69
C LEU A 111 25.76 -34.92 3.48
N ILE A 112 25.26 -35.83 2.64
CA ILE A 112 25.89 -36.19 1.36
C ILE A 112 25.96 -34.96 0.43
N CYS A 113 24.92 -34.14 0.40
CA CYS A 113 24.93 -32.89 -0.39
C CYS A 113 25.83 -31.81 0.22
N LEU A 114 26.04 -31.83 1.54
CA LEU A 114 26.86 -30.89 2.30
C LEU A 114 28.37 -31.18 2.18
N ALA A 115 28.74 -32.46 2.05
CA ALA A 115 30.14 -32.90 2.12
C ALA A 115 31.09 -32.15 1.14
N PRO A 116 30.74 -31.93 -0.15
CA PRO A 116 31.59 -31.18 -1.08
C PRO A 116 31.81 -29.71 -0.71
N GLU A 117 30.88 -29.11 0.02
CA GLU A 117 30.95 -27.72 0.47
C GLU A 117 31.89 -27.59 1.70
N PHE A 118 32.13 -28.69 2.43
CA PHE A 118 33.10 -28.77 3.53
C PHE A 118 34.50 -29.17 3.06
N ASP A 119 34.59 -30.10 2.10
CA ASP A 119 35.88 -30.61 1.61
C ASP A 119 35.81 -31.02 0.13
N LEU A 120 36.66 -30.41 -0.69
CA LEU A 120 36.73 -30.66 -2.13
C LEU A 120 37.14 -32.11 -2.48
N ARG A 121 37.66 -32.89 -1.53
CA ARG A 121 37.92 -34.32 -1.73
C ARG A 121 36.66 -35.09 -2.12
N TYR A 122 35.48 -34.68 -1.62
CA TYR A 122 34.22 -35.32 -1.97
C TYR A 122 33.83 -35.09 -3.43
N GLU A 123 34.20 -33.96 -4.06
CA GLU A 123 33.95 -33.76 -5.49
C GLU A 123 34.62 -34.86 -6.32
N LYS A 124 35.89 -35.15 -6.00
CA LYS A 124 36.66 -36.21 -6.68
C LYS A 124 36.06 -37.58 -6.44
N LEU A 125 35.64 -37.86 -5.20
CA LEU A 125 35.01 -39.14 -4.84
C LEU A 125 33.67 -39.32 -5.55
N TYR A 126 32.84 -38.28 -5.63
CA TYR A 126 31.55 -38.36 -6.32
C TYR A 126 31.69 -38.45 -7.82
N SER A 127 32.65 -37.77 -8.43
CA SER A 127 32.96 -37.98 -9.85
C SER A 127 33.44 -39.39 -10.15
N TYR A 128 34.27 -39.97 -9.27
CA TYR A 128 34.72 -41.35 -9.36
C TYR A 128 33.55 -42.33 -9.23
N LEU A 129 32.71 -42.21 -8.20
CA LEU A 129 31.58 -43.12 -7.97
C LEU A 129 30.47 -43.02 -9.01
N GLN A 130 30.38 -41.92 -9.74
CA GLN A 130 29.41 -41.71 -10.81
C GLN A 130 29.97 -42.00 -12.20
N ASN A 131 31.25 -42.41 -12.29
CA ASN A 131 31.98 -42.63 -13.54
C ASN A 131 31.89 -41.44 -14.52
N ASP A 132 31.86 -40.22 -13.99
CA ASP A 132 31.69 -39.01 -14.78
C ASP A 132 32.46 -37.84 -14.14
N VAL A 133 33.56 -37.44 -14.79
CA VAL A 133 34.46 -36.38 -14.32
C VAL A 133 33.77 -35.02 -14.28
N THR A 134 32.69 -34.82 -15.04
CA THR A 134 31.93 -33.57 -15.05
C THR A 134 30.97 -33.46 -13.86
N LYS A 135 30.59 -34.59 -13.25
CA LYS A 135 29.67 -34.65 -12.10
C LYS A 135 30.43 -34.58 -10.78
N LYS A 136 30.65 -33.34 -10.31
CA LYS A 136 31.30 -33.05 -9.02
C LYS A 136 30.36 -33.10 -7.81
N ARG A 137 29.06 -33.18 -8.06
CA ARG A 137 28.00 -33.18 -7.05
C ARG A 137 27.26 -34.52 -7.07
N PRO A 138 26.62 -34.93 -5.95
CA PRO A 138 25.91 -36.19 -5.92
C PRO A 138 24.64 -36.11 -6.77
N THR A 139 24.43 -37.09 -7.65
CA THR A 139 23.12 -37.29 -8.31
C THR A 139 22.15 -38.03 -7.41
N VAL A 140 20.86 -37.96 -7.72
CA VAL A 140 19.83 -38.74 -7.03
C VAL A 140 20.16 -40.24 -7.06
N ASP A 141 20.69 -40.76 -8.17
CA ASP A 141 21.13 -42.16 -8.28
C ASP A 141 22.23 -42.50 -7.28
N LEU A 142 23.28 -41.66 -7.20
CA LEU A 142 24.38 -41.86 -6.25
C LEU A 142 23.88 -41.88 -4.81
N VAL A 143 23.03 -40.92 -4.43
CA VAL A 143 22.47 -40.86 -3.06
C VAL A 143 21.66 -42.12 -2.75
N ILE A 144 20.84 -42.58 -3.68
CA ILE A 144 20.04 -43.79 -3.50
C ILE A 144 20.94 -45.03 -3.36
N LYS A 145 22.01 -45.14 -4.15
CA LYS A 145 22.98 -46.24 -4.07
C LYS A 145 23.78 -46.26 -2.76
N LEU A 146 24.13 -45.08 -2.25
CA LEU A 146 24.87 -44.95 -0.98
C LEU A 146 24.02 -45.35 0.24
N LEU A 147 22.73 -44.99 0.25
CA LEU A 147 21.89 -45.13 1.45
C LEU A 147 21.02 -46.40 1.47
N PHE A 148 20.70 -46.98 0.30
CA PHE A 148 19.74 -48.08 0.21
C PHE A 148 20.33 -49.31 -0.51
N ASN A 149 20.37 -50.44 0.19
CA ASN A 149 20.98 -51.69 -0.33
C ASN A 149 20.02 -52.56 -1.15
N SER A 150 18.70 -52.36 -1.08
CA SER A 150 17.70 -53.22 -1.74
C SER A 150 16.94 -52.45 -2.83
N PHE A 151 16.68 -53.12 -3.96
CA PHE A 151 15.94 -52.55 -5.10
C PHE A 151 14.58 -51.95 -4.69
N GLU A 152 13.81 -52.63 -3.84
CA GLU A 152 12.52 -52.13 -3.37
C GLU A 152 12.68 -50.84 -2.55
N LYS A 153 13.71 -50.78 -1.70
CA LYS A 153 14.05 -49.58 -0.92
C LYS A 153 14.53 -48.44 -1.83
N LYS A 154 15.33 -48.74 -2.86
CA LYS A 154 15.80 -47.77 -3.87
C LYS A 154 14.60 -47.16 -4.63
N LEU A 155 13.61 -47.96 -5.00
CA LEU A 155 12.37 -47.46 -5.62
C LEU A 155 11.56 -46.57 -4.68
N LYS A 156 11.35 -46.99 -3.43
CA LYS A 156 10.63 -46.21 -2.42
C LYS A 156 11.35 -44.91 -2.07
N ALA A 157 12.68 -44.88 -2.15
CA ALA A 157 13.49 -43.70 -1.85
C ALA A 157 13.22 -42.50 -2.77
N ARG A 158 12.63 -42.72 -3.96
CA ARG A 158 12.22 -41.64 -4.87
C ARG A 158 11.26 -40.65 -4.19
N LYS A 159 10.50 -41.08 -3.16
CA LYS A 159 9.59 -40.22 -2.40
C LYS A 159 10.30 -39.02 -1.76
N TYR A 160 11.56 -39.16 -1.32
CA TYR A 160 12.34 -38.10 -0.66
C TYR A 160 12.75 -36.97 -1.61
N PHE A 161 12.63 -37.18 -2.93
CA PHE A 161 12.96 -36.21 -3.97
C PHE A 161 11.72 -35.67 -4.70
N SER A 162 10.53 -35.96 -4.18
CA SER A 162 9.27 -35.40 -4.71
C SER A 162 9.15 -33.91 -4.32
N GLN A 163 8.36 -33.14 -5.07
CA GLN A 163 8.15 -31.71 -4.75
C GLN A 163 7.49 -31.46 -3.39
N SER A 164 6.76 -32.43 -2.86
CA SER A 164 6.15 -32.38 -1.53
C SER A 164 7.07 -32.84 -0.40
N ALA A 165 8.24 -33.43 -0.72
CA ALA A 165 9.18 -33.92 0.28
C ALA A 165 9.78 -32.75 1.09
N PRO A 166 9.98 -32.90 2.41
CA PRO A 166 10.54 -31.85 3.27
C PRO A 166 11.83 -31.22 2.72
N LEU A 167 12.75 -32.01 2.18
CA LEU A 167 14.02 -31.55 1.62
C LEU A 167 13.85 -30.57 0.44
N ILE A 168 12.91 -30.86 -0.46
CA ILE A 168 12.68 -30.08 -1.68
C ILE A 168 11.71 -28.93 -1.42
N ARG A 169 10.58 -29.22 -0.75
CA ARG A 169 9.53 -28.24 -0.43
C ARG A 169 10.09 -27.06 0.35
N ASN A 170 10.92 -27.34 1.36
CA ASN A 170 11.53 -26.31 2.20
C ASN A 170 12.87 -25.81 1.63
N ARG A 171 13.21 -26.13 0.37
CA ARG A 171 14.46 -25.74 -0.30
C ARG A 171 15.71 -25.99 0.53
N LEU A 172 15.76 -27.12 1.24
CA LEU A 172 16.99 -27.54 1.92
C LEU A 172 18.01 -28.02 0.88
N ILE A 173 17.48 -28.67 -0.16
CA ILE A 173 18.23 -29.15 -1.33
C ILE A 173 17.48 -28.71 -2.60
N SER A 174 18.22 -28.39 -3.65
CA SER A 174 17.71 -28.08 -4.98
C SER A 174 18.33 -29.00 -6.04
N PHE A 175 17.63 -29.17 -7.16
CA PHE A 175 18.19 -29.83 -8.34
C PHE A 175 19.06 -28.86 -9.13
N ILE A 176 20.16 -29.36 -9.70
CA ILE A 176 20.98 -28.64 -10.68
C ILE A 176 20.87 -29.34 -12.03
N GLY A 177 20.71 -28.55 -13.09
CA GLY A 177 20.73 -29.01 -14.48
C GLY A 177 19.36 -28.93 -15.14
N ASP A 178 19.24 -29.57 -16.30
CA ASP A 178 18.03 -29.55 -17.11
C ASP A 178 16.91 -30.40 -16.48
N GLU A 179 15.71 -29.81 -16.35
CA GLU A 179 14.52 -30.50 -15.87
C GLU A 179 14.06 -31.64 -16.80
N GLN A 180 14.49 -31.66 -18.05
CA GLN A 180 14.20 -32.75 -18.98
C GLN A 180 14.94 -34.05 -18.62
N LEU A 181 15.99 -33.97 -17.79
CA LEU A 181 16.71 -35.16 -17.35
C LEU A 181 15.85 -36.04 -16.44
N PRO A 182 15.96 -37.37 -16.57
CA PRO A 182 15.36 -38.31 -15.62
C PRO A 182 15.79 -38.00 -14.19
N LEU A 183 14.89 -38.18 -13.21
CA LEU A 183 15.14 -37.87 -11.80
C LEU A 183 16.49 -38.40 -11.28
N LEU A 184 16.83 -39.65 -11.63
CA LEU A 184 18.06 -40.31 -11.17
C LEU A 184 19.34 -39.62 -11.67
N SER A 185 19.29 -38.99 -12.84
CA SER A 185 20.43 -38.31 -13.46
C SER A 185 20.61 -36.87 -12.97
N ARG A 186 19.64 -36.31 -12.23
CA ARG A 186 19.69 -34.93 -11.75
C ARG A 186 20.68 -34.81 -10.60
N SER A 187 21.51 -33.77 -10.65
CA SER A 187 22.47 -33.45 -9.59
C SER A 187 21.78 -32.68 -8.45
N LEU A 188 22.23 -32.88 -7.22
CA LEU A 188 21.69 -32.24 -6.04
C LEU A 188 22.66 -31.19 -5.49
N LYS A 189 22.11 -30.12 -4.92
CA LYS A 189 22.84 -29.06 -4.22
C LYS A 189 22.14 -28.71 -2.94
N ILE A 190 22.89 -28.64 -1.84
CA ILE A 190 22.38 -28.02 -0.62
C ILE A 190 22.30 -26.50 -0.82
N ASP A 191 21.22 -25.88 -0.34
CA ASP A 191 21.05 -24.44 -0.43
C ASP A 191 22.04 -23.71 0.50
N GLU A 192 22.64 -22.63 0.01
CA GLU A 192 23.72 -21.89 0.69
C GLU A 192 23.29 -21.38 2.08
N ARG A 193 22.02 -21.00 2.24
CA ARG A 193 21.48 -20.56 3.53
C ARG A 193 21.57 -21.65 4.61
N ILE A 194 21.45 -22.93 4.22
CA ILE A 194 21.55 -24.07 5.13
C ILE A 194 22.99 -24.28 5.56
N ILE A 195 23.94 -24.15 4.62
CA ILE A 195 25.38 -24.22 4.91
C ILE A 195 25.74 -23.15 5.94
N ASN A 196 25.34 -21.90 5.64
CA ASN A 196 25.55 -20.74 6.51
C ASN A 196 24.94 -20.96 7.90
N PHE A 197 23.71 -21.48 7.97
CA PHE A 197 23.07 -21.82 9.23
C PHE A 197 23.85 -22.89 10.00
N LEU A 198 24.29 -23.97 9.36
CA LEU A 198 25.04 -25.04 10.01
C LEU A 198 26.42 -24.58 10.50
N LEU A 199 27.06 -23.66 9.77
CA LEU A 199 28.38 -23.10 10.10
C LEU A 199 28.36 -22.02 11.19
N GLY A 200 27.19 -21.57 11.64
CA GLY A 200 27.10 -20.63 12.76
C GLY A 200 26.55 -19.26 12.45
N THR A 201 26.12 -18.99 11.21
CA THR A 201 25.61 -17.68 10.80
C THR A 201 24.08 -17.63 10.83
N ASP A 202 23.54 -16.64 11.53
CA ASP A 202 22.10 -16.42 11.73
C ASP A 202 21.63 -15.15 11.01
N GLU A 203 22.15 -14.88 9.81
CA GLU A 203 21.70 -13.75 8.99
C GLU A 203 20.46 -14.12 8.15
N ILE A 204 19.66 -13.10 7.82
CA ILE A 204 18.56 -13.21 6.85
C ILE A 204 19.15 -13.59 5.48
N ASP A 205 18.45 -14.47 4.77
CA ASP A 205 18.85 -14.88 3.42
C ASP A 205 19.06 -13.67 2.48
N TRP A 206 20.21 -13.62 1.82
CA TRP A 206 20.61 -12.47 0.98
C TRP A 206 19.61 -12.19 -0.14
N ARG A 207 18.88 -13.22 -0.63
CA ARG A 207 17.89 -13.10 -1.70
C ARG A 207 16.66 -12.30 -1.29
N ILE A 208 16.35 -12.24 0.01
CA ILE A 208 15.16 -11.56 0.54
C ILE A 208 15.48 -10.28 1.32
N ARG A 209 16.75 -10.09 1.72
CA ARG A 209 17.23 -8.99 2.57
C ARG A 209 16.82 -7.59 2.12
N ASN A 210 16.63 -7.36 0.82
CA ASN A 210 16.29 -6.03 0.28
C ASN A 210 14.88 -5.56 0.62
N PHE A 211 13.97 -6.48 0.93
CA PHE A 211 12.56 -6.18 1.20
C PHE A 211 12.05 -6.86 2.47
N THR A 212 12.95 -7.43 3.28
CA THR A 212 12.62 -8.01 4.57
C THR A 212 13.35 -7.33 5.72
N THR A 213 12.71 -7.30 6.88
CA THR A 213 13.31 -6.76 8.11
C THR A 213 12.82 -7.58 9.29
N LEU A 214 13.75 -8.13 10.07
CA LEU A 214 13.44 -8.82 11.31
C LEU A 214 13.30 -7.79 12.44
N ILE A 215 12.15 -7.78 13.11
CA ILE A 215 11.85 -6.88 14.21
C ILE A 215 11.61 -7.68 15.49
N GLU A 216 12.31 -7.32 16.55
CA GLU A 216 11.97 -7.80 17.89
C GLU A 216 10.82 -6.97 18.47
N PRO A 217 9.70 -7.60 18.90
CA PRO A 217 8.58 -6.87 19.46
C PRO A 217 8.96 -6.22 20.79
N LYS A 218 8.94 -4.88 20.83
CA LYS A 218 9.18 -4.08 22.04
C LYS A 218 7.90 -3.49 22.64
N ILE A 219 6.78 -3.64 21.94
CA ILE A 219 5.51 -3.01 22.24
C ILE A 219 4.59 -4.07 22.82
N SER A 220 4.00 -3.80 23.97
CA SER A 220 2.96 -4.65 24.56
C SER A 220 1.56 -4.17 24.14
N ILE A 221 0.55 -5.02 24.31
CA ILE A 221 -0.85 -4.66 24.01
C ILE A 221 -1.30 -3.44 24.85
N ASN A 222 -0.75 -3.27 26.04
CA ASN A 222 -1.07 -2.15 26.93
C ASN A 222 -0.59 -0.80 26.37
N ASP A 223 0.52 -0.81 25.62
CA ASP A 223 1.16 0.39 25.04
C ASP A 223 0.41 0.90 23.78
N ILE A 224 -0.51 0.11 23.23
CA ILE A 224 -1.30 0.53 22.07
C ILE A 224 -2.28 1.62 22.51
N ILE A 225 -2.29 2.74 21.80
CA ILE A 225 -3.30 3.79 21.99
C ILE A 225 -4.53 3.42 21.15
N SER A 226 -5.53 2.80 21.77
CA SER A 226 -6.80 2.37 21.15
C SER A 226 -7.95 2.44 22.16
N THR A 227 -9.18 2.15 21.71
CA THR A 227 -10.37 2.02 22.56
C THR A 227 -10.28 0.78 23.46
N ASP A 228 -10.93 0.82 24.62
CA ASP A 228 -10.89 -0.27 25.60
C ASP A 228 -11.48 -1.58 25.03
N ASP A 229 -12.56 -1.49 24.24
CA ASP A 229 -13.15 -2.64 23.55
C ASP A 229 -12.16 -3.31 22.58
N HIS A 230 -11.45 -2.52 21.75
CA HIS A 230 -10.43 -3.08 20.87
C HIS A 230 -9.28 -3.72 21.64
N LYS A 231 -8.84 -3.11 22.76
CA LYS A 231 -7.80 -3.72 23.60
C LYS A 231 -8.24 -5.05 24.19
N ASN A 232 -9.48 -5.15 24.67
CA ASN A 232 -10.02 -6.40 25.22
C ASN A 232 -10.04 -7.52 24.17
N THR A 233 -10.50 -7.23 22.95
CA THR A 233 -10.47 -8.19 21.83
C THR A 233 -9.04 -8.65 21.51
N LEU A 234 -8.07 -7.73 21.48
CA LEU A 234 -6.67 -8.06 21.23
C LEU A 234 -6.06 -8.93 22.34
N ILE A 235 -6.42 -8.68 23.60
CA ILE A 235 -5.99 -9.49 24.75
C ILE A 235 -6.57 -10.90 24.66
N GLU A 236 -7.85 -11.05 24.30
CA GLU A 236 -8.49 -12.36 24.12
C GLU A 236 -7.82 -13.16 23.00
N ILE A 237 -7.55 -12.52 21.86
CA ILE A 237 -6.82 -13.13 20.74
C ILE A 237 -5.41 -13.55 21.19
N SER A 238 -4.68 -12.69 21.88
CA SER A 238 -3.32 -13.00 22.36
C SER A 238 -3.31 -14.18 23.34
N ARG A 239 -4.30 -14.27 24.24
CA ARG A 239 -4.47 -15.44 25.14
C ARG A 239 -4.75 -16.72 24.36
N LEU A 240 -5.63 -16.67 23.35
CA LEU A 240 -5.92 -17.84 22.51
C LEU A 240 -4.68 -18.36 21.78
N LEU A 241 -3.83 -17.46 21.27
CA LEU A 241 -2.56 -17.81 20.63
C LEU A 241 -1.59 -18.49 21.62
N TYR A 242 -1.47 -17.92 22.83
CA TYR A 242 -0.56 -18.44 23.85
C TYR A 242 -0.98 -19.82 24.37
N ASP A 243 -2.27 -20.00 24.68
CA ASP A 243 -2.79 -21.21 25.32
C ASP A 243 -2.89 -22.39 24.34
N LYS A 244 -3.35 -22.14 23.11
CA LYS A 244 -3.65 -23.23 22.16
C LYS A 244 -2.52 -23.53 21.18
N ARG A 245 -1.51 -22.65 21.05
CA ARG A 245 -0.44 -22.72 20.04
C ARG A 245 -0.98 -23.05 18.64
N ILE A 246 -2.14 -22.50 18.31
CA ILE A 246 -2.75 -22.70 16.99
C ILE A 246 -2.14 -21.66 16.05
N PRO A 247 -1.67 -22.04 14.86
CA PRO A 247 -1.21 -21.08 13.88
C PRO A 247 -2.42 -20.30 13.34
N VAL A 248 -2.29 -18.97 13.28
CA VAL A 248 -3.39 -18.06 12.89
C VAL A 248 -2.92 -17.16 11.76
N ILE A 249 -3.78 -16.98 10.77
CA ILE A 249 -3.62 -15.95 9.74
C ILE A 249 -4.51 -14.77 10.10
N PHE A 250 -3.88 -13.64 10.40
CA PHE A 250 -4.54 -12.39 10.66
C PHE A 250 -4.63 -11.56 9.37
N PHE A 251 -5.82 -11.09 9.04
CA PHE A 251 -6.03 -10.13 7.97
C PHE A 251 -6.37 -8.76 8.55
N PHE A 252 -5.47 -7.79 8.40
CA PHE A 252 -5.60 -6.42 8.88
C PHE A 252 -5.89 -5.49 7.71
N PHE A 253 -7.11 -4.97 7.64
CA PHE A 253 -7.48 -3.99 6.63
C PHE A 253 -7.71 -2.61 7.24
N GLY A 254 -7.43 -1.59 6.46
CA GLY A 254 -7.56 -0.20 6.88
C GLY A 254 -6.53 0.71 6.21
N PRO A 255 -6.73 2.03 6.28
CA PRO A 255 -5.87 3.01 5.62
C PRO A 255 -4.43 2.99 6.17
N TYR A 256 -3.53 3.64 5.43
CA TYR A 256 -2.13 3.78 5.81
C TYR A 256 -1.98 4.38 7.23
N GLY A 257 -0.98 3.90 7.97
CA GLY A 257 -0.57 4.50 9.24
C GLY A 257 -1.48 4.24 10.44
N ILE A 258 -2.48 3.36 10.32
CA ILE A 258 -3.44 3.10 11.41
C ILE A 258 -2.92 2.17 12.52
N GLY A 259 -1.65 1.75 12.44
CA GLY A 259 -1.03 0.89 13.47
C GLY A 259 -1.22 -0.62 13.27
N LYS A 260 -1.47 -1.07 12.04
CA LYS A 260 -1.53 -2.51 11.68
C LYS A 260 -0.27 -3.26 12.13
N LYS A 261 0.91 -2.70 11.81
CA LYS A 261 2.22 -3.27 12.17
C LYS A 261 2.48 -3.26 13.68
N THR A 262 2.16 -2.16 14.36
CA THR A 262 2.32 -2.06 15.82
C THR A 262 1.42 -3.04 16.55
N THR A 263 0.20 -3.27 16.03
CA THR A 263 -0.73 -4.26 16.58
C THR A 263 -0.22 -5.68 16.37
N ALA A 264 0.34 -6.02 15.20
CA ALA A 264 0.99 -7.32 14.97
C ALA A 264 2.13 -7.57 15.97
N GLN A 265 2.98 -6.57 16.22
CA GLN A 265 4.08 -6.69 17.20
C GLN A 265 3.56 -6.91 18.62
N ALA A 266 2.47 -6.26 19.00
CA ALA A 266 1.89 -6.42 20.32
C ALA A 266 1.21 -7.79 20.51
N ILE A 267 0.51 -8.29 19.49
CA ILE A 267 -0.12 -9.63 19.51
C ILE A 267 0.95 -10.73 19.54
N SER A 268 2.08 -10.52 18.87
CA SER A 268 3.16 -11.53 18.78
C SER A 268 3.80 -11.85 20.13
N GLY A 269 3.59 -11.02 21.16
CA GLY A 269 3.82 -11.39 22.56
C GLY A 269 5.27 -11.79 22.88
N GLY A 270 6.25 -11.23 22.17
CA GLY A 270 7.67 -11.56 22.31
C GLY A 270 8.25 -12.39 21.15
N THR A 271 7.43 -12.98 20.29
CA THR A 271 7.94 -13.66 19.09
C THR A 271 8.43 -12.63 18.05
N PRO A 272 9.66 -12.78 17.52
CA PRO A 272 10.18 -11.90 16.47
C PRO A 272 9.24 -11.83 15.27
N LEU A 273 9.23 -10.72 14.56
CA LEU A 273 8.37 -10.48 13.41
C LEU A 273 9.23 -10.24 12.16
N LEU A 274 9.16 -11.15 11.19
CA LEU A 274 9.76 -10.95 9.88
C LEU A 274 8.80 -10.14 9.01
N VAL A 275 9.10 -8.85 8.85
CA VAL A 275 8.32 -7.92 8.05
C VAL A 275 8.78 -7.98 6.60
N ILE A 276 7.83 -8.08 5.67
CA ILE A 276 8.08 -8.21 4.22
C ILE A 276 7.31 -7.10 3.50
N ASP A 277 8.00 -6.32 2.68
CA ASP A 277 7.35 -5.40 1.74
C ASP A 277 6.89 -6.17 0.49
N SER A 278 5.58 -6.38 0.37
CA SER A 278 5.00 -7.13 -0.76
C SER A 278 5.19 -6.42 -2.11
N LYS A 279 5.51 -5.13 -2.14
CA LYS A 279 5.83 -4.41 -3.39
C LYS A 279 7.17 -4.84 -3.98
N GLY A 280 8.07 -5.36 -3.14
CA GLY A 280 9.35 -5.93 -3.54
C GLY A 280 9.23 -7.27 -4.24
N LEU A 281 8.13 -8.01 -4.01
CA LEU A 281 7.80 -9.26 -4.67
C LEU A 281 7.28 -8.97 -6.08
N LYS A 282 8.16 -8.98 -7.08
CA LYS A 282 7.82 -8.75 -8.50
C LYS A 282 8.10 -9.99 -9.35
N GLY A 283 7.11 -10.41 -10.14
CA GLY A 283 7.30 -11.35 -11.26
C GLY A 283 6.90 -12.81 -10.97
N ASN A 284 7.20 -13.69 -11.94
CA ASN A 284 6.87 -15.12 -11.90
C ASN A 284 7.70 -15.93 -10.87
N GLU A 285 8.72 -15.33 -10.25
CA GLU A 285 9.57 -15.96 -9.22
C GLU A 285 9.02 -15.80 -7.79
N SER A 286 7.84 -15.19 -7.62
CA SER A 286 7.25 -14.88 -6.30
C SER A 286 7.07 -16.13 -5.42
N PHE A 287 6.73 -17.28 -6.00
CA PHE A 287 6.56 -18.54 -5.26
C PHE A 287 7.88 -19.10 -4.71
N GLU A 288 8.93 -19.02 -5.54
CA GLU A 288 10.27 -19.46 -5.17
C GLU A 288 10.79 -18.69 -3.95
N ILE A 289 10.58 -17.37 -3.99
CA ILE A 289 10.95 -16.43 -2.95
C ILE A 289 10.11 -16.65 -1.69
N LEU A 290 8.80 -16.93 -1.83
CA LEU A 290 7.92 -17.21 -0.69
C LEU A 290 8.43 -18.38 0.15
N ASN A 291 8.82 -19.49 -0.48
CA ASN A 291 9.37 -20.63 0.27
C ASN A 291 10.66 -20.28 1.02
N ILE A 292 11.49 -19.39 0.46
CA ILE A 292 12.68 -18.87 1.13
C ILE A 292 12.29 -18.02 2.35
N ILE A 293 11.28 -17.15 2.22
CA ILE A 293 10.75 -16.33 3.31
C ILE A 293 10.21 -17.21 4.45
N LEU A 294 9.34 -18.17 4.13
CA LEU A 294 8.75 -19.07 5.12
C LEU A 294 9.84 -19.86 5.86
N ARG A 295 10.84 -20.34 5.13
CA ARG A 295 11.99 -21.06 5.70
C ARG A 295 12.83 -20.18 6.62
N ASP A 296 13.13 -18.95 6.20
CA ASP A 296 13.93 -18.02 7.00
C ASP A 296 13.17 -17.62 8.28
N ALA A 297 11.85 -17.43 8.19
CA ALA A 297 11.00 -17.22 9.37
C ALA A 297 11.03 -18.40 10.35
N ILE A 298 11.06 -19.65 9.86
CA ILE A 298 11.23 -20.85 10.70
C ILE A 298 12.59 -20.83 11.40
N PHE A 299 13.68 -20.45 10.72
CA PHE A 299 15.01 -20.37 11.33
C PHE A 299 15.08 -19.37 12.49
N HIS A 300 14.46 -18.21 12.30
CA HIS A 300 14.39 -17.14 13.29
C HIS A 300 13.29 -17.33 14.34
N ASN A 301 12.50 -18.40 14.24
CA ASN A 301 11.32 -18.63 15.09
C ASN A 301 10.40 -17.39 15.14
N SER A 302 10.23 -16.74 13.99
CA SER A 302 9.53 -15.47 13.85
C SER A 302 8.15 -15.66 13.23
N SER A 303 7.18 -14.87 13.67
CA SER A 303 5.93 -14.68 12.91
C SER A 303 6.20 -13.85 11.66
N ILE A 304 5.30 -13.90 10.68
CA ILE A 304 5.47 -13.22 9.39
C ILE A 304 4.50 -12.05 9.27
N PHE A 305 4.95 -10.89 8.79
CA PHE A 305 4.10 -9.74 8.51
C PHE A 305 4.26 -9.25 7.08
N PHE A 306 3.22 -9.39 6.26
CA PHE A 306 3.18 -8.87 4.89
C PHE A 306 2.64 -7.43 4.87
N GLU A 307 3.48 -6.48 4.47
CA GLU A 307 3.11 -5.10 4.18
C GLU A 307 2.52 -4.98 2.78
N SER A 308 1.39 -4.27 2.63
CA SER A 308 0.74 -3.98 1.33
C SER A 308 0.44 -5.23 0.49
N PHE A 309 -0.16 -6.26 1.09
CA PHE A 309 -0.45 -7.53 0.41
C PHE A 309 -1.43 -7.38 -0.77
N ASP A 310 -2.22 -6.30 -0.82
CA ASP A 310 -3.11 -6.00 -1.95
C ASP A 310 -2.37 -5.98 -3.30
N SER A 311 -1.10 -5.57 -3.32
CA SER A 311 -0.31 -5.53 -4.55
C SER A 311 -0.04 -6.91 -5.15
N LEU A 312 -0.12 -7.97 -4.34
CA LEU A 312 -0.03 -9.36 -4.80
C LEU A 312 -1.42 -9.85 -5.26
N LEU A 313 -2.48 -9.46 -4.56
CA LEU A 313 -3.86 -9.82 -4.89
C LEU A 313 -4.32 -9.26 -6.25
N GLU A 314 -3.96 -8.02 -6.58
CA GLU A 314 -4.32 -7.39 -7.85
C GLU A 314 -3.61 -8.02 -9.07
N LYS A 315 -2.48 -8.70 -8.84
CA LYS A 315 -1.60 -9.22 -9.91
C LYS A 315 -1.75 -10.71 -10.18
N GLU A 316 -2.23 -11.50 -9.23
CA GLU A 316 -2.27 -12.96 -9.32
C GLU A 316 -3.69 -13.53 -9.25
N ALA A 317 -4.47 -13.38 -10.31
CA ALA A 317 -5.71 -14.13 -10.48
C ALA A 317 -5.41 -15.49 -11.14
N GLY A 318 -5.18 -16.55 -10.34
CA GLY A 318 -4.93 -17.89 -10.92
C GLY A 318 -4.47 -19.00 -9.97
N VAL A 319 -3.86 -20.04 -10.54
CA VAL A 319 -3.34 -21.23 -9.84
C VAL A 319 -2.20 -20.90 -8.88
N ALA A 320 -1.33 -19.96 -9.27
CA ALA A 320 -0.20 -19.51 -8.44
C ALA A 320 -0.64 -18.97 -7.08
N PHE A 321 -1.73 -18.20 -7.04
CA PHE A 321 -2.30 -17.68 -5.81
C PHE A 321 -2.77 -18.81 -4.87
N LEU A 322 -3.36 -19.88 -5.41
CA LEU A 322 -3.78 -21.03 -4.59
C LEU A 322 -2.58 -21.77 -3.99
N GLU A 323 -1.45 -21.86 -4.70
CA GLU A 323 -0.22 -22.45 -4.18
C GLU A 323 0.43 -21.57 -3.11
N LEU A 324 0.36 -20.25 -3.28
CA LEU A 324 0.79 -19.28 -2.27
C LEU A 324 -0.01 -19.47 -0.98
N ILE A 325 -1.35 -19.54 -1.04
CA ILE A 325 -2.19 -19.79 0.14
C ILE A 325 -1.87 -21.13 0.78
N ARG A 326 -1.67 -22.19 0.00
CA ARG A 326 -1.30 -23.52 0.53
C ARG A 326 0.05 -23.51 1.23
N SER A 327 1.01 -22.75 0.72
CA SER A 327 2.34 -22.65 1.32
C SER A 327 2.29 -21.89 2.64
N MET A 328 1.52 -20.79 2.68
CA MET A 328 1.22 -20.06 3.92
C MET A 328 0.49 -20.95 4.93
N ASP A 329 -0.50 -21.74 4.50
CA ASP A 329 -1.25 -22.62 5.40
C ASP A 329 -0.39 -23.75 6.00
N ASN A 330 0.77 -24.08 5.42
CA ASN A 330 1.70 -25.07 5.98
C ASN A 330 2.73 -24.47 6.95
N PHE A 331 2.76 -23.14 7.10
CA PHE A 331 3.66 -22.48 8.03
C PHE A 331 3.24 -22.77 9.49
N PRO A 332 4.17 -23.10 10.41
CA PRO A 332 3.80 -23.46 11.79
C PRO A 332 3.52 -22.24 12.69
N GLY A 333 3.87 -21.03 12.26
CA GLY A 333 3.73 -19.81 13.06
C GLY A 333 2.52 -18.94 12.66
N CYS A 334 2.41 -17.77 13.28
CA CYS A 334 1.38 -16.79 12.91
C CYS A 334 1.80 -15.99 11.66
N ILE A 335 0.82 -15.71 10.81
CA ILE A 335 0.99 -14.84 9.64
C ILE A 335 0.06 -13.65 9.77
N TYR A 336 0.60 -12.45 9.59
CA TYR A 336 -0.14 -11.21 9.59
C TYR A 336 -0.09 -10.63 8.18
N ILE A 337 -1.26 -10.32 7.63
CA ILE A 337 -1.41 -9.79 6.28
C ILE A 337 -2.03 -8.41 6.42
N SER A 338 -1.39 -7.39 5.84
CA SER A 338 -1.95 -6.03 5.83
C SER A 338 -2.42 -5.64 4.44
N GLY A 339 -3.63 -5.08 4.37
CA GLY A 339 -4.23 -4.54 3.16
C GLY A 339 -5.03 -3.26 3.40
N GLU A 340 -5.50 -2.61 2.35
CA GLU A 340 -6.41 -1.46 2.39
C GLU A 340 -7.88 -1.87 2.27
N VAL A 341 -8.14 -2.99 1.62
CA VAL A 341 -9.50 -3.50 1.35
C VAL A 341 -9.72 -4.79 2.14
N PRO A 342 -10.94 -5.04 2.67
CA PRO A 342 -11.26 -6.33 3.27
C PRO A 342 -11.07 -7.47 2.26
N PHE A 343 -10.43 -8.54 2.70
CA PHE A 343 -10.21 -9.76 1.93
C PHE A 343 -10.57 -10.97 2.80
N GLU A 344 -11.28 -11.93 2.21
CA GLU A 344 -11.61 -13.20 2.85
C GLU A 344 -11.14 -14.37 2.00
N PHE A 345 -10.56 -15.37 2.65
CA PHE A 345 -10.22 -16.62 1.99
C PHE A 345 -11.50 -17.39 1.64
N ARG A 346 -11.84 -17.45 0.35
CA ARG A 346 -13.00 -18.21 -0.16
C ARG A 346 -12.90 -19.74 0.04
N LYS A 347 -11.76 -20.25 0.53
CA LYS A 347 -11.52 -21.69 0.79
C LYS A 347 -11.06 -21.88 2.23
N THR A 348 -11.52 -22.95 2.85
CA THR A 348 -11.15 -23.35 4.21
C THR A 348 -9.66 -23.66 4.27
N LEU A 349 -8.91 -22.85 5.04
CA LEU A 349 -7.57 -23.18 5.51
C LEU A 349 -7.66 -24.46 6.36
N LYS A 350 -6.70 -25.37 6.20
CA LYS A 350 -6.72 -26.67 6.91
C LYS A 350 -6.04 -26.58 8.26
N ASN A 351 -4.92 -25.85 8.33
CA ASN A 351 -4.09 -25.81 9.53
C ASN A 351 -4.25 -24.50 10.29
N HIS A 352 -4.53 -23.40 9.59
CA HIS A 352 -4.69 -22.09 10.22
C HIS A 352 -6.15 -21.70 10.47
N ILE A 353 -6.36 -20.94 11.54
CA ILE A 353 -7.58 -20.15 11.74
C ILE A 353 -7.38 -18.80 11.05
N SER A 354 -8.37 -18.32 10.29
CA SER A 354 -8.37 -16.97 9.74
C SER A 354 -9.13 -16.01 10.66
N ILE A 355 -8.49 -14.90 11.05
CA ILE A 355 -9.13 -13.81 11.82
C ILE A 355 -8.96 -12.51 11.04
N THR A 356 -10.07 -11.82 10.80
CA THR A 356 -10.08 -10.53 10.10
C THR A 356 -10.34 -9.40 11.09
N LEU A 357 -9.47 -8.39 11.13
CA LEU A 357 -9.59 -7.22 11.99
C LEU A 357 -9.66 -5.94 11.15
N ASP A 358 -10.67 -5.14 11.43
CA ASP A 358 -10.86 -3.80 10.86
C ASP A 358 -10.06 -2.77 11.66
N PHE A 359 -9.37 -1.88 10.95
CA PHE A 359 -8.69 -0.73 11.52
C PHE A 359 -9.26 0.55 10.88
N PRO A 360 -10.41 1.06 11.37
CA PRO A 360 -11.00 2.29 10.87
C PRO A 360 -10.15 3.51 11.26
N LEU A 361 -10.40 4.65 10.60
CA LEU A 361 -9.78 5.91 11.01
C LEU A 361 -10.08 6.21 12.49
N PRO A 362 -9.09 6.76 13.22
CA PRO A 362 -9.24 6.95 14.65
C PRO A 362 -10.33 8.00 14.91
N SER A 363 -11.18 7.77 15.92
CA SER A 363 -12.19 8.75 16.34
C SER A 363 -11.55 10.05 16.81
N PHE A 364 -12.32 11.14 16.91
CA PHE A 364 -11.80 12.44 17.40
C PHE A 364 -11.09 12.30 18.76
N THR A 365 -11.72 11.63 19.72
CA THR A 365 -11.13 11.39 21.05
C THR A 365 -9.82 10.61 20.98
N LEU A 366 -9.74 9.62 20.08
CA LEU A 366 -8.53 8.83 19.89
C LEU A 366 -7.43 9.64 19.18
N ARG A 367 -7.78 10.45 18.17
CA ARG A 367 -6.86 11.36 17.49
C ARG A 367 -6.26 12.37 18.44
N LYS A 368 -7.06 12.95 19.33
CA LYS A 368 -6.58 13.88 20.37
C LYS A 368 -5.48 13.23 21.22
N LYS A 369 -5.74 12.02 21.74
CA LYS A 369 -4.76 11.24 22.51
C LYS A 369 -3.48 10.93 21.70
N LEU A 370 -3.62 10.62 20.41
CA LEU A 370 -2.48 10.36 19.52
C LEU A 370 -1.63 11.62 19.30
N TRP A 371 -2.25 12.77 19.07
CA TRP A 371 -1.56 14.05 18.95
C TRP A 371 -0.82 14.43 20.25
N GLU A 372 -1.49 14.32 21.40
CA GLU A 372 -0.90 14.54 22.73
C GLU A 372 0.33 13.64 22.95
N SER A 373 0.18 12.34 22.67
CA SER A 373 1.24 11.35 22.82
C SER A 373 2.44 11.56 21.89
N PHE A 374 2.26 12.12 20.69
CA PHE A 374 3.37 12.30 19.75
C PHE A 374 4.06 13.67 19.88
N LEU A 375 3.38 14.68 20.45
CA LEU A 375 3.96 16.00 20.72
C LEU A 375 4.70 16.11 22.06
N ASN A 376 4.46 15.17 22.99
CA ASN A 376 5.26 14.74 24.16
C ASN A 376 6.00 15.75 25.06
N SER A 377 5.76 17.07 24.95
CA SER A 377 6.14 18.12 25.93
C SER A 377 5.75 19.55 25.49
N ASN A 378 5.41 19.77 24.22
CA ASN A 378 5.02 21.09 23.70
C ASN A 378 3.50 21.29 23.62
N THR A 379 2.72 20.52 24.39
CA THR A 379 1.24 20.51 24.30
C THR A 379 0.59 21.83 24.67
N ASN A 380 1.28 22.70 25.42
CA ASN A 380 0.73 23.98 25.86
C ASN A 380 0.82 25.09 24.81
N GLU A 381 1.59 24.91 23.73
CA GLU A 381 1.70 25.90 22.64
C GLU A 381 0.71 25.68 21.50
N PHE A 382 0.09 24.49 21.39
CA PHE A 382 -0.78 24.14 20.26
C PHE A 382 -2.19 23.75 20.70
N ASP A 383 -3.18 24.21 19.94
CA ASP A 383 -4.56 23.76 20.12
C ASP A 383 -4.77 22.37 19.47
N ILE A 384 -4.61 21.33 20.29
CA ILE A 384 -4.74 19.94 19.87
C ILE A 384 -6.18 19.61 19.46
N ASP A 385 -7.18 20.25 20.06
CA ASP A 385 -8.58 20.05 19.72
C ASP A 385 -8.85 20.54 18.29
N VAL A 386 -8.31 21.71 17.91
CA VAL A 386 -8.37 22.21 16.54
C VAL A 386 -7.65 21.29 15.56
N LEU A 387 -6.46 20.80 15.88
CA LEU A 387 -5.71 19.88 15.01
C LEU A 387 -6.43 18.54 14.79
N ALA A 388 -6.96 17.94 15.87
CA ALA A 388 -7.68 16.66 15.80
C ALA A 388 -9.05 16.78 15.10
N ALA A 389 -9.68 17.95 15.15
CA ALA A 389 -10.93 18.24 14.43
C ALA A 389 -10.65 18.52 12.95
N LYS A 390 -9.63 19.34 12.66
CA LYS A 390 -9.29 19.80 11.30
C LYS A 390 -8.59 18.74 10.46
N PHE A 391 -7.86 17.79 11.04
CA PHE A 391 -7.16 16.74 10.32
C PHE A 391 -7.60 15.33 10.78
N LYS A 392 -8.32 14.61 9.92
CA LYS A 392 -8.76 13.22 10.15
C LYS A 392 -7.63 12.20 9.88
N PHE A 393 -6.44 12.46 10.42
CA PHE A 393 -5.25 11.66 10.16
C PHE A 393 -5.20 10.36 10.95
N SER A 394 -4.54 9.35 10.36
CA SER A 394 -4.10 8.15 11.06
C SER A 394 -2.88 8.44 11.95
N ALA A 395 -2.56 7.54 12.87
CA ALA A 395 -1.40 7.68 13.75
C ALA A 395 -0.08 7.88 12.97
N GLY A 396 0.09 7.19 11.84
CA GLY A 396 1.23 7.33 10.94
C GLY A 396 1.28 8.71 10.28
N GLN A 397 0.15 9.18 9.71
CA GLN A 397 0.08 10.52 9.13
C GLN A 397 0.39 11.62 10.15
N ILE A 398 -0.05 11.46 11.42
CA ILE A 398 0.30 12.39 12.49
C ILE A 398 1.82 12.39 12.73
N LYS A 399 2.45 11.21 12.83
CA LYS A 399 3.91 11.10 12.99
C LYS A 399 4.67 11.71 11.81
N ASP A 400 4.20 11.48 10.59
CA ASP A 400 4.84 11.99 9.37
C ASP A 400 4.69 13.51 9.26
N ALA A 401 3.53 14.06 9.63
CA ALA A 401 3.31 15.49 9.74
C ALA A 401 4.27 16.14 10.77
N ILE A 402 4.39 15.58 11.97
CA ILE A 402 5.31 16.08 13.01
C ILE A 402 6.78 15.94 12.57
N SER A 403 7.13 14.84 11.90
CA SER A 403 8.47 14.64 11.36
C SER A 403 8.81 15.69 10.29
N THR A 404 7.84 15.98 9.41
CA THR A 404 7.97 17.00 8.36
C THR A 404 8.13 18.39 8.98
N ALA A 405 7.33 18.72 10.00
CA ALA A 405 7.42 19.98 10.75
C ALA A 405 8.78 20.14 11.45
N ARG A 406 9.28 19.07 12.10
CA ARG A 406 10.60 19.05 12.74
C ARG A 406 11.73 19.24 11.74
N ASN A 407 11.63 18.64 10.56
CA ASN A 407 12.62 18.82 9.49
C ASN A 407 12.63 20.27 8.97
N SER A 408 11.46 20.91 8.85
CA SER A 408 11.35 22.32 8.48
C SER A 408 11.97 23.25 9.53
N ALA A 409 11.72 23.03 10.82
CA ALA A 409 12.33 23.79 11.91
C ALA A 409 13.86 23.62 11.94
N ASN A 410 14.34 22.37 11.84
CA ASN A 410 15.77 22.06 11.79
C ASN A 410 16.47 22.73 10.58
N ALA A 411 15.80 22.81 9.43
CA ALA A 411 16.34 23.47 8.24
C ALA A 411 16.53 24.98 8.44
N ARG A 412 15.77 25.62 9.34
CA ARG A 412 15.95 27.02 9.75
C ARG A 412 16.92 27.19 10.93
N GLY A 413 17.41 26.09 11.52
CA GLY A 413 18.28 26.12 12.69
C GLY A 413 17.54 26.32 14.02
N GLU A 414 16.22 26.11 14.05
CA GLU A 414 15.38 26.26 15.24
C GLU A 414 15.17 24.89 15.91
N SER A 415 15.22 24.84 17.25
CA SER A 415 15.00 23.61 18.03
C SER A 415 13.53 23.32 18.35
N GLY A 416 12.66 24.33 18.20
CA GLY A 416 11.21 24.24 18.45
C GLY A 416 10.43 24.15 17.14
N ILE A 417 9.36 23.36 17.14
CA ILE A 417 8.40 23.31 16.03
C ILE A 417 7.49 24.53 16.17
N SER A 418 7.30 25.35 15.14
CA SER A 418 6.30 26.42 15.16
C SER A 418 4.91 25.93 14.70
N GLU A 419 3.87 26.72 14.96
CA GLU A 419 2.51 26.42 14.48
C GLU A 419 2.48 26.32 12.94
N GLU A 420 3.19 27.20 12.25
CA GLU A 420 3.32 27.20 10.78
C GLU A 420 3.98 25.92 10.25
N ASP A 421 5.03 25.43 10.93
CA ASP A 421 5.69 24.17 10.56
C ASP A 421 4.76 22.98 10.70
N LEU A 422 3.99 22.96 11.79
CA LEU A 422 3.07 21.87 12.06
C LEU A 422 1.95 21.86 11.01
N TYR A 423 1.37 23.02 10.69
CA TYR A 423 0.39 23.13 9.61
C TYR A 423 0.98 22.79 8.25
N HIS A 424 2.23 23.18 7.96
CA HIS A 424 2.91 22.79 6.73
C HIS A 424 3.10 21.27 6.65
N GLY A 425 3.53 20.64 7.74
CA GLY A 425 3.65 19.19 7.86
C GLY A 425 2.31 18.49 7.66
N CYS A 426 1.24 18.99 8.28
CA CYS A 426 -0.12 18.49 8.07
C CYS A 426 -0.56 18.62 6.60
N LYS A 427 -0.36 19.78 5.98
CA LYS A 427 -0.69 20.00 4.56
C LYS A 427 0.07 19.06 3.63
N ALA A 428 1.32 18.72 3.93
CA ALA A 428 2.11 17.80 3.13
C ALA A 428 1.51 16.38 3.10
N GLN A 429 0.84 15.96 4.18
CA GLN A 429 0.18 14.66 4.29
C GLN A 429 -1.21 14.60 3.65
N SER A 430 -1.80 15.75 3.29
CA SER A 430 -3.15 15.86 2.71
C SER A 430 -3.21 15.82 1.17
N LYS A 431 -2.13 15.48 0.44
CA LYS A 431 -2.10 15.57 -1.04
C LYS A 431 -3.06 14.57 -1.73
N GLY A 432 -4.12 15.09 -2.37
CA GLY A 432 -5.05 14.38 -3.26
C GLY A 432 -4.59 14.20 -4.72
N SER A 433 -5.33 13.43 -5.53
CA SER A 433 -4.94 12.99 -6.89
C SER A 433 -5.22 14.00 -8.02
N ILE A 434 -4.71 13.68 -9.23
CA ILE A 434 -4.75 14.48 -10.48
C ILE A 434 -6.18 14.83 -10.96
N LEU A 435 -7.23 14.13 -10.48
CA LEU A 435 -8.61 14.30 -10.96
C LEU A 435 -9.32 15.54 -10.37
N ALA A 436 -8.74 16.17 -9.34
CA ALA A 436 -9.30 17.35 -8.70
C ALA A 436 -8.25 18.45 -8.62
N ARG A 437 -8.59 19.66 -9.10
CA ARG A 437 -7.66 20.79 -9.06
C ARG A 437 -7.79 21.52 -7.73
N LYS A 438 -6.77 21.43 -6.89
CA LYS A 438 -6.69 22.28 -5.70
C LYS A 438 -6.64 23.76 -6.11
N ILE A 439 -7.54 24.56 -5.55
CA ILE A 439 -7.49 26.02 -5.66
C ILE A 439 -6.89 26.56 -4.37
N GLU A 440 -5.94 27.48 -4.47
CA GLU A 440 -5.50 28.26 -3.33
C GLU A 440 -6.48 29.45 -3.16
N PRO A 441 -7.15 29.60 -2.00
CA PRO A 441 -8.09 30.69 -1.79
C PRO A 441 -7.38 32.05 -1.75
N HIS A 442 -7.61 32.91 -2.75
CA HIS A 442 -6.98 34.24 -2.79
C HIS A 442 -7.89 35.34 -2.27
N TYR A 443 -9.20 35.18 -2.39
CA TYR A 443 -10.17 36.23 -2.10
C TYR A 443 -10.59 36.29 -0.62
N THR A 444 -11.06 37.46 -0.20
CA THR A 444 -11.57 37.79 1.14
C THR A 444 -12.98 38.36 1.06
N TRP A 445 -13.62 38.58 2.21
CA TRP A 445 -14.94 39.21 2.31
C TRP A 445 -15.00 40.64 1.75
N GLU A 446 -13.84 41.31 1.61
CA GLU A 446 -13.71 42.67 1.09
C GLU A 446 -13.72 42.68 -0.45
N ASP A 447 -13.25 41.60 -1.07
CA ASP A 447 -13.18 41.45 -2.53
C ASP A 447 -14.55 41.20 -3.16
N ILE A 448 -15.48 40.58 -2.41
CA ILE A 448 -16.79 40.22 -2.92
C ILE A 448 -17.86 41.29 -2.62
N VAL A 449 -18.55 41.72 -3.67
CA VAL A 449 -19.66 42.69 -3.60
C VAL A 449 -20.97 41.94 -3.86
N LEU A 450 -21.79 41.82 -2.81
CA LEU A 450 -23.07 41.10 -2.81
C LEU A 450 -24.07 41.82 -1.90
N PRO A 451 -25.39 41.60 -2.12
CA PRO A 451 -26.42 42.06 -1.19
C PRO A 451 -26.19 41.53 0.23
N GLY A 452 -26.68 42.28 1.22
CA GLY A 452 -26.50 41.94 2.64
C GLY A 452 -27.03 40.55 3.00
N ASP A 453 -28.19 40.18 2.46
CA ASP A 453 -28.82 38.87 2.69
C ASP A 453 -27.97 37.72 2.14
N THR A 454 -27.52 37.80 0.88
CA THR A 454 -26.61 36.82 0.28
C THR A 454 -25.30 36.67 1.06
N LYS A 455 -24.74 37.79 1.57
CA LYS A 455 -23.54 37.73 2.44
C LYS A 455 -23.83 37.03 3.77
N SER A 456 -24.99 37.25 4.37
CA SER A 456 -25.40 36.57 5.60
C SER A 456 -25.54 35.06 5.37
N GLN A 457 -26.17 34.63 4.28
CA GLN A 457 -26.28 33.22 3.91
C GLN A 457 -24.91 32.56 3.71
N LEU A 458 -23.94 33.24 3.08
CA LEU A 458 -22.56 32.73 2.97
C LEU A 458 -21.86 32.60 4.32
N ARG A 459 -22.14 33.52 5.27
CA ARG A 459 -21.62 33.41 6.64
C ARG A 459 -22.29 32.27 7.40
N GLU A 460 -23.57 31.99 7.16
CA GLU A 460 -24.26 30.80 7.70
C GLU A 460 -23.63 29.51 7.18
N VAL A 461 -23.29 29.44 5.89
CA VAL A 461 -22.54 28.31 5.32
C VAL A 461 -21.22 28.13 6.08
N ALA A 462 -20.42 29.19 6.22
CA ALA A 462 -19.14 29.12 6.96
C ALA A 462 -19.34 28.76 8.44
N GLY A 463 -20.39 29.27 9.08
CA GLY A 463 -20.77 28.96 10.45
C GLY A 463 -21.13 27.49 10.64
N ASN A 464 -21.95 26.93 9.76
CA ASN A 464 -22.32 25.51 9.80
C ASN A 464 -21.08 24.62 9.64
N ILE A 465 -20.12 24.99 8.80
CA ILE A 465 -18.85 24.26 8.67
C ILE A 465 -18.04 24.32 9.98
N LYS A 466 -17.97 25.49 10.62
CA LYS A 466 -17.21 25.71 11.87
C LYS A 466 -17.84 24.99 13.06
N TYR A 467 -19.17 25.06 13.22
CA TYR A 467 -19.87 24.59 14.41
C TYR A 467 -20.50 23.20 14.27
N LYS A 468 -20.37 22.52 13.11
CA LYS A 468 -20.93 21.17 12.92
C LYS A 468 -20.48 20.16 13.98
N GLY A 469 -19.23 20.27 14.45
CA GLY A 469 -18.68 19.39 15.49
C GLY A 469 -19.43 19.52 16.81
N VAL A 470 -19.70 20.76 17.23
CA VAL A 470 -20.44 21.07 18.46
C VAL A 470 -21.89 20.59 18.37
N VAL A 471 -22.59 20.90 17.27
CA VAL A 471 -24.01 20.57 17.13
C VAL A 471 -24.22 19.07 16.98
N TYR A 472 -23.47 18.40 16.11
CA TYR A 472 -23.66 16.97 15.88
C TYR A 472 -23.08 16.11 17.00
N SER A 473 -21.90 16.46 17.53
CA SER A 473 -21.23 15.65 18.56
C SER A 473 -21.59 16.09 19.99
N ASP A 474 -21.26 17.33 20.38
CA ASP A 474 -21.43 17.77 21.78
C ASP A 474 -22.90 17.86 22.19
N TRP A 475 -23.76 18.32 21.28
CA TRP A 475 -25.21 18.38 21.50
C TRP A 475 -25.93 17.08 21.09
N GLY A 476 -25.20 16.09 20.56
CA GLY A 476 -25.68 14.73 20.30
C GLY A 476 -26.75 14.62 19.21
N PHE A 477 -26.81 15.57 18.27
CA PHE A 477 -27.74 15.48 17.13
C PHE A 477 -27.40 14.34 16.16
N ASP A 478 -26.16 13.85 16.17
CA ASP A 478 -25.72 12.70 15.37
C ASP A 478 -26.48 11.40 15.71
N ARG A 479 -26.97 11.25 16.95
CA ARG A 479 -27.76 10.08 17.39
C ARG A 479 -29.16 10.02 16.79
N LYS A 480 -29.68 11.16 16.32
CA LYS A 480 -31.02 11.29 15.75
C LYS A 480 -31.03 11.40 14.23
N LEU A 481 -29.87 11.51 13.59
CA LEU A 481 -29.72 11.64 12.15
C LEU A 481 -28.99 10.40 11.60
N SER A 482 -29.71 9.56 10.86
CA SER A 482 -29.18 8.35 10.24
C SER A 482 -28.28 8.62 9.03
N THR A 483 -28.48 9.74 8.33
CA THR A 483 -27.76 10.19 7.12
C THR A 483 -27.76 11.73 7.05
N GLY A 484 -26.95 12.33 6.16
CA GLY A 484 -26.96 13.79 5.92
C GLY A 484 -26.13 14.63 6.88
N LYS A 485 -25.05 14.09 7.42
CA LYS A 485 -24.09 14.82 8.30
C LYS A 485 -23.14 15.75 7.53
N GLY A 486 -23.07 15.59 6.21
CA GLY A 486 -22.37 16.51 5.31
C GLY A 486 -23.15 17.80 5.05
N LEU A 487 -22.45 18.82 4.57
CA LEU A 487 -23.03 20.11 4.18
C LEU A 487 -23.09 20.22 2.66
N ASN A 488 -24.30 20.16 2.11
CA ASN A 488 -24.56 20.30 0.68
C ASN A 488 -25.13 21.70 0.38
N VAL A 489 -24.35 22.50 -0.35
CA VAL A 489 -24.66 23.90 -0.67
C VAL A 489 -24.80 24.09 -2.17
N LEU A 490 -25.83 24.83 -2.59
CA LEU A 490 -26.04 25.21 -3.99
C LEU A 490 -25.85 26.72 -4.16
N PHE A 491 -24.94 27.10 -5.05
CA PHE A 491 -24.75 28.46 -5.53
C PHE A 491 -25.39 28.61 -6.91
N SER A 492 -26.40 29.47 -7.01
CA SER A 492 -27.16 29.66 -8.25
C SER A 492 -27.19 31.11 -8.68
N GLY A 493 -27.13 31.38 -9.98
CA GLY A 493 -27.22 32.74 -10.52
C GLY A 493 -26.48 32.89 -11.85
N PRO A 494 -26.58 34.04 -12.53
CA PRO A 494 -25.94 34.26 -13.82
C PRO A 494 -24.42 34.03 -13.80
N SER A 495 -23.82 33.77 -14.97
CA SER A 495 -22.36 33.66 -15.07
C SER A 495 -21.68 34.98 -14.68
N GLY A 496 -20.56 34.90 -13.97
CA GLY A 496 -19.77 36.07 -13.56
C GLY A 496 -20.30 36.86 -12.36
N THR A 497 -21.25 36.33 -11.57
CA THR A 497 -21.76 36.98 -10.34
C THR A 497 -20.97 36.66 -9.06
N GLY A 498 -19.86 35.92 -9.16
CA GLY A 498 -18.96 35.67 -8.03
C GLY A 498 -19.14 34.34 -7.29
N LYS A 499 -19.83 33.35 -7.87
CA LYS A 499 -20.04 32.01 -7.26
C LYS A 499 -18.72 31.31 -6.87
N THR A 500 -17.76 31.24 -7.78
CA THR A 500 -16.43 30.63 -7.51
C THR A 500 -15.66 31.42 -6.46
N MET A 501 -15.70 32.76 -6.53
CA MET A 501 -15.08 33.65 -5.56
C MET A 501 -15.67 33.44 -4.15
N ALA A 502 -16.99 33.27 -4.04
CA ALA A 502 -17.65 33.00 -2.78
C ALA A 502 -17.23 31.64 -2.18
N ALA A 503 -17.05 30.61 -3.01
CA ALA A 503 -16.56 29.31 -2.55
C ALA A 503 -15.13 29.42 -1.99
N GLU A 504 -14.25 30.17 -2.64
CA GLU A 504 -12.89 30.46 -2.13
C GLU A 504 -12.94 31.22 -0.81
N ILE A 505 -13.81 32.22 -0.66
CA ILE A 505 -13.95 32.99 0.58
C ILE A 505 -14.41 32.08 1.73
N VAL A 506 -15.40 31.20 1.48
CA VAL A 506 -15.84 30.21 2.48
C VAL A 506 -14.70 29.26 2.84
N ALA A 507 -13.92 28.79 1.86
CA ALA A 507 -12.76 27.92 2.09
C ALA A 507 -11.69 28.62 2.95
N ARG A 508 -11.41 29.90 2.67
CA ARG A 508 -10.46 30.71 3.45
C ARG A 508 -10.93 30.95 4.87
N GLU A 509 -12.19 31.34 5.04
CA GLU A 509 -12.82 31.61 6.34
C GLU A 509 -12.84 30.36 7.24
N THR A 510 -13.00 29.18 6.63
CA THR A 510 -13.02 27.88 7.32
C THR A 510 -11.64 27.21 7.35
N GLN A 511 -10.64 27.80 6.69
CA GLN A 511 -9.29 27.27 6.50
C GLN A 511 -9.23 25.84 5.96
N LEU A 512 -10.19 25.49 5.11
CA LEU A 512 -10.24 24.21 4.41
C LEU A 512 -9.62 24.35 3.02
N ASP A 513 -9.00 23.28 2.54
CA ASP A 513 -8.62 23.20 1.12
C ASP A 513 -9.88 23.15 0.27
N ILE A 514 -9.83 23.71 -0.94
CA ILE A 514 -10.93 23.65 -1.90
C ILE A 514 -10.43 22.95 -3.17
N TYR A 515 -11.19 21.95 -3.60
CA TYR A 515 -10.91 21.22 -4.83
C TYR A 515 -11.98 21.56 -5.86
N LYS A 516 -11.55 22.16 -6.97
CA LYS A 516 -12.41 22.35 -8.14
C LYS A 516 -12.51 21.05 -8.90
N ILE A 517 -13.74 20.62 -9.12
CA ILE A 517 -14.08 19.48 -9.97
C ILE A 517 -14.86 20.02 -11.15
N ASP A 518 -14.36 19.74 -12.35
CA ASP A 518 -15.05 20.05 -13.60
C ASP A 518 -15.84 18.81 -14.02
N LEU A 519 -17.16 18.86 -13.83
CA LEU A 519 -18.06 17.75 -14.11
C LEU A 519 -18.06 17.35 -15.58
N SER A 520 -17.82 18.29 -16.49
CA SER A 520 -17.73 18.04 -17.93
C SER A 520 -16.54 17.13 -18.30
N ASN A 521 -15.47 17.15 -17.49
CA ASN A 521 -14.31 16.26 -17.67
C ASN A 521 -14.46 14.91 -16.95
N VAL A 522 -15.32 14.84 -15.92
CA VAL A 522 -15.56 13.61 -15.14
C VAL A 522 -16.60 12.71 -15.83
N VAL A 523 -17.60 13.30 -16.51
CA VAL A 523 -18.59 12.58 -17.32
C VAL A 523 -17.98 12.25 -18.68
N SER A 524 -17.30 11.11 -18.76
CA SER A 524 -16.74 10.61 -20.02
C SER A 524 -17.79 9.88 -20.86
N LYS A 525 -17.53 9.69 -22.16
CA LYS A 525 -18.38 8.90 -23.08
C LYS A 525 -18.48 7.40 -22.73
N TYR A 526 -17.76 6.91 -21.71
CA TYR A 526 -17.66 5.50 -21.34
C TYR A 526 -18.34 5.22 -19.98
N ILE A 527 -19.37 4.37 -20.02
CA ILE A 527 -20.18 3.97 -18.87
C ILE A 527 -19.33 3.17 -17.86
N GLY A 528 -19.33 3.56 -16.59
CA GLY A 528 -18.65 2.87 -15.47
C GLY A 528 -17.33 3.50 -14.99
N GLU A 529 -16.63 4.25 -15.84
CA GLU A 529 -15.44 5.02 -15.41
C GLU A 529 -15.84 6.25 -14.59
N THR A 530 -16.97 6.88 -14.91
CA THR A 530 -17.52 8.04 -14.19
C THR A 530 -17.80 7.72 -12.72
N GLU A 531 -18.44 6.58 -12.41
CA GLU A 531 -18.72 6.16 -11.02
C GLU A 531 -17.44 5.87 -10.24
N LYS A 532 -16.47 5.20 -10.87
CA LYS A 532 -15.17 4.91 -10.25
C LYS A 532 -14.41 6.20 -9.95
N ASN A 533 -14.45 7.17 -10.86
CA ASN A 533 -13.82 8.48 -10.68
C ASN A 533 -14.52 9.30 -9.59
N LEU A 534 -15.86 9.36 -9.58
CA LEU A 534 -16.61 10.03 -8.52
C LEU A 534 -16.36 9.39 -7.16
N SER A 535 -16.42 8.06 -7.07
CA SER A 535 -16.11 7.33 -5.83
C SER A 535 -14.70 7.64 -5.32
N LYS A 536 -13.72 7.70 -6.23
CA LYS A 536 -12.34 8.07 -5.90
C LYS A 536 -12.24 9.52 -5.42
N ILE A 537 -12.89 10.47 -6.09
CA ILE A 537 -12.91 11.89 -5.71
C ILE A 537 -13.51 12.07 -4.30
N PHE A 538 -14.67 11.47 -4.01
CA PHE A 538 -15.29 11.56 -2.70
C PHE A 538 -14.45 10.89 -1.61
N LYS A 539 -13.88 9.70 -1.87
CA LYS A 539 -12.98 9.01 -0.93
C LYS A 539 -11.70 9.81 -0.65
N GLU A 540 -11.14 10.48 -1.66
CA GLU A 540 -10.01 11.39 -1.49
C GLU A 540 -10.40 12.66 -0.71
N ALA A 541 -11.59 13.20 -0.95
CA ALA A 541 -12.11 14.35 -0.20
C ALA A 541 -12.35 14.03 1.28
N GLU A 542 -12.78 12.79 1.60
CA GLU A 542 -12.97 12.33 2.98
C GLU A 542 -11.67 12.33 3.78
N THR A 543 -10.57 12.01 3.11
CA THR A 543 -9.23 11.94 3.72
C THR A 543 -8.51 13.29 3.76
N SER A 544 -8.78 14.18 2.80
CA SER A 544 -8.15 15.51 2.68
C SER A 544 -8.88 16.65 3.42
N ASN A 545 -10.05 16.38 4.01
CA ASN A 545 -10.86 17.38 4.73
C ASN A 545 -11.06 18.67 3.93
N ALA A 546 -11.53 18.52 2.70
CA ALA A 546 -11.61 19.61 1.76
C ALA A 546 -13.05 19.91 1.32
N ILE A 547 -13.26 21.15 0.87
CA ILE A 547 -14.49 21.56 0.19
C ILE A 547 -14.41 21.06 -1.24
N LEU A 548 -15.40 20.25 -1.63
CA LEU A 548 -15.58 19.86 -3.03
C LEU A 548 -16.41 20.93 -3.73
N PHE A 549 -15.78 21.66 -4.66
CA PHE A 549 -16.45 22.67 -5.47
C PHE A 549 -16.70 22.12 -6.88
N PHE A 550 -17.95 21.81 -7.16
CA PHE A 550 -18.42 21.37 -8.47
C PHE A 550 -18.89 22.58 -9.26
N ASP A 551 -18.15 22.94 -10.29
CA ASP A 551 -18.53 24.04 -11.20
C ASP A 551 -19.36 23.50 -12.37
N GLU A 552 -20.17 24.36 -12.99
CA GLU A 552 -21.04 24.00 -14.13
C GLU A 552 -21.96 22.80 -13.86
N ALA A 553 -22.54 22.73 -12.66
CA ALA A 553 -23.46 21.68 -12.27
C ALA A 553 -24.66 21.54 -13.23
N ASP A 554 -25.03 22.59 -13.97
CA ASP A 554 -26.05 22.55 -15.02
C ASP A 554 -25.77 21.57 -16.16
N ALA A 555 -24.51 21.19 -16.42
CA ALA A 555 -24.17 20.16 -17.39
C ALA A 555 -24.76 18.77 -17.02
N LEU A 556 -24.99 18.53 -15.73
CA LEU A 556 -25.62 17.31 -15.24
C LEU A 556 -27.15 17.43 -15.17
N PHE A 557 -27.68 18.61 -14.84
CA PHE A 557 -29.07 18.75 -14.39
C PHE A 557 -29.99 19.46 -15.40
N GLY A 558 -29.63 19.47 -16.69
CA GLY A 558 -30.53 19.95 -17.74
C GLY A 558 -31.91 19.29 -17.61
N LYS A 559 -32.99 20.09 -17.65
CA LYS A 559 -34.39 19.60 -17.54
C LYS A 559 -34.50 18.30 -18.29
N ARG A 560 -34.86 17.22 -17.57
CA ARG A 560 -35.16 15.88 -18.11
C ARG A 560 -35.60 16.03 -19.55
N SER A 561 -34.71 15.81 -20.52
CA SER A 561 -35.10 15.79 -21.92
C SER A 561 -36.25 14.79 -21.98
N GLU A 562 -37.40 15.18 -22.52
CA GLU A 562 -38.44 14.19 -22.85
C GLU A 562 -37.72 13.05 -23.57
N VAL A 563 -37.71 11.87 -22.94
CA VAL A 563 -36.86 10.74 -23.30
C VAL A 563 -37.05 10.44 -24.80
N LYS A 564 -36.06 10.82 -25.60
CA LYS A 564 -36.04 10.49 -27.04
C LYS A 564 -34.93 9.50 -27.38
N ASP A 565 -33.86 9.42 -26.58
CA ASP A 565 -32.73 8.52 -26.86
C ASP A 565 -32.28 7.66 -25.67
N ALA A 566 -31.67 6.52 -25.98
CA ALA A 566 -31.09 5.61 -24.99
C ALA A 566 -29.99 6.29 -24.15
N HIS A 567 -29.31 7.31 -24.69
CA HIS A 567 -28.30 8.11 -23.97
C HIS A 567 -28.88 8.95 -22.82
N ASP A 568 -30.12 9.45 -22.91
CA ASP A 568 -30.76 10.26 -21.85
C ASP A 568 -31.06 9.43 -20.59
N ARG A 569 -31.25 8.11 -20.72
CA ARG A 569 -31.48 7.22 -19.57
C ARG A 569 -30.22 7.03 -18.71
N TYR A 570 -29.04 7.06 -19.32
CA TYR A 570 -27.78 6.79 -18.61
C TYR A 570 -27.27 8.02 -17.83
N ALA A 571 -27.49 9.24 -18.35
CA ALA A 571 -27.21 10.48 -17.61
C ALA A 571 -28.03 10.56 -16.29
N ASN A 572 -29.27 10.08 -16.30
CA ASN A 572 -30.12 10.04 -15.10
C ASN A 572 -29.62 9.05 -14.03
N ILE A 573 -28.95 7.95 -14.41
CA ILE A 573 -28.38 6.96 -13.47
C ILE A 573 -27.12 7.54 -12.81
N GLU A 574 -26.25 8.21 -13.59
CA GLU A 574 -25.02 8.84 -13.08
C GLU A 574 -25.32 10.00 -12.11
N ILE A 575 -26.37 10.78 -12.37
CA ILE A 575 -26.88 11.80 -11.44
C ILE A 575 -27.35 11.18 -10.13
N GLY A 576 -28.07 10.05 -10.21
CA GLY A 576 -28.50 9.30 -9.02
C GLY A 576 -27.33 8.86 -8.16
N TYR A 577 -26.25 8.39 -8.80
CA TYR A 577 -25.02 7.99 -8.11
C TYR A 577 -24.30 9.17 -7.44
N LEU A 578 -24.16 10.31 -8.14
CA LEU A 578 -23.58 11.53 -7.56
C LEU A 578 -24.39 12.00 -6.34
N LEU A 579 -25.72 12.03 -6.45
CA LEU A 579 -26.60 12.40 -5.36
C LEU A 579 -26.47 11.47 -4.16
N GLN A 580 -26.41 10.16 -4.39
CA GLN A 580 -26.15 9.18 -3.35
C GLN A 580 -24.81 9.43 -2.66
N LYS A 581 -23.75 9.68 -3.43
CA LYS A 581 -22.42 9.97 -2.87
C LYS A 581 -22.38 11.27 -2.07
N MET A 582 -23.11 12.30 -2.49
CA MET A 582 -23.26 13.53 -1.73
C MET A 582 -24.06 13.34 -0.42
N GLU A 583 -24.97 12.38 -0.34
CA GLU A 583 -25.69 12.05 0.90
C GLU A 583 -24.84 11.24 1.88
N GLU A 584 -24.01 10.34 1.34
CA GLU A 584 -23.05 9.53 2.11
C GLU A 584 -21.86 10.36 2.63
N PHE A 585 -21.43 11.35 1.85
CA PHE A 585 -20.25 12.14 2.16
C PHE A 585 -20.46 13.09 3.34
N GLU A 586 -19.71 12.88 4.42
CA GLU A 586 -19.78 13.71 5.65
C GLU A 586 -18.99 15.04 5.56
N GLY A 587 -18.51 15.40 4.36
CA GLY A 587 -17.72 16.62 4.10
C GLY A 587 -18.58 17.80 3.65
N VAL A 588 -17.96 18.75 2.94
CA VAL A 588 -18.63 19.96 2.42
C VAL A 588 -18.63 19.89 0.90
N VAL A 589 -19.81 19.98 0.30
CA VAL A 589 -20.00 20.02 -1.14
C VAL A 589 -20.66 21.34 -1.52
N ILE A 590 -20.02 22.08 -2.42
CA ILE A 590 -20.55 23.30 -3.01
C ILE A 590 -20.75 23.07 -4.50
N LEU A 591 -21.98 23.23 -4.97
CA LEU A 591 -22.36 23.12 -6.37
C LEU A 591 -22.64 24.51 -6.93
N ALA A 592 -22.05 24.86 -8.07
CA ALA A 592 -22.34 26.11 -8.77
C ALA A 592 -23.10 25.85 -10.08
N THR A 593 -24.21 26.57 -10.28
CA THR A 593 -25.01 26.50 -11.51
C THR A 593 -25.33 27.88 -12.06
N ASN A 594 -25.45 27.96 -13.39
CA ASN A 594 -25.96 29.15 -14.07
C ASN A 594 -27.48 29.11 -14.32
N LEU A 595 -28.12 27.93 -14.20
CA LEU A 595 -29.50 27.67 -14.62
C LEU A 595 -30.39 27.24 -13.45
N SER A 596 -30.65 28.14 -12.50
CA SER A 596 -31.49 27.86 -11.31
C SER A 596 -32.89 27.32 -11.64
N LYS A 597 -33.48 27.74 -12.77
CA LYS A 597 -34.82 27.33 -13.22
C LYS A 597 -34.91 25.91 -13.80
N ASN A 598 -33.78 25.22 -13.97
CA ASN A 598 -33.72 23.91 -14.61
C ASN A 598 -33.44 22.76 -13.63
N ILE A 599 -33.23 23.06 -12.34
CA ILE A 599 -32.98 22.06 -11.32
C ILE A 599 -34.29 21.38 -10.90
N ASP A 600 -34.27 20.05 -10.81
CA ASP A 600 -35.40 19.22 -10.35
C ASP A 600 -35.67 19.39 -8.84
N ASP A 601 -36.94 19.40 -8.45
CA ASP A 601 -37.38 19.44 -7.04
C ASP A 601 -36.77 18.31 -6.19
N ALA A 602 -36.52 17.14 -6.79
CA ALA A 602 -35.88 16.01 -6.12
C ALA A 602 -34.42 16.32 -5.70
N PHE A 603 -33.72 17.18 -6.45
CA PHE A 603 -32.37 17.63 -6.14
C PHE A 603 -32.39 18.68 -5.03
N LEU A 604 -33.31 19.66 -5.11
CA LEU A 604 -33.44 20.71 -4.10
C LEU A 604 -33.69 20.15 -2.70
N ARG A 605 -34.42 19.04 -2.57
CA ARG A 605 -34.64 18.35 -1.28
C ARG A 605 -33.36 17.83 -0.60
N ARG A 606 -32.26 17.68 -1.34
CA ARG A 606 -30.96 17.17 -0.87
C ARG A 606 -29.95 18.28 -0.59
N ILE A 607 -30.29 19.51 -0.99
CA ILE A 607 -29.51 20.71 -0.71
C ILE A 607 -29.97 21.27 0.63
N GLN A 608 -29.02 21.50 1.53
CA GLN A 608 -29.32 22.07 2.85
C GLN A 608 -29.40 23.59 2.79
N ILE A 609 -28.52 24.23 2.01
CA ILE A 609 -28.48 25.69 1.85
C ILE A 609 -28.38 26.03 0.37
N ALA A 610 -29.31 26.83 -0.13
CA ALA A 610 -29.28 27.36 -1.49
C ALA A 610 -29.08 28.88 -1.42
N VAL A 611 -27.99 29.35 -2.03
CA VAL A 611 -27.61 30.77 -2.08
C VAL A 611 -27.80 31.27 -3.52
N GLU A 612 -28.65 32.27 -3.68
CA GLU A 612 -28.88 32.92 -4.97
C GLU A 612 -27.98 34.16 -5.12
N PHE A 613 -27.26 34.22 -6.23
CA PHE A 613 -26.37 35.30 -6.63
C PHE A 613 -27.07 36.16 -7.68
N PRO A 614 -27.70 37.28 -7.27
CA PRO A 614 -28.43 38.12 -8.20
C PRO A 614 -27.49 38.88 -9.13
N PHE A 615 -28.04 39.36 -10.23
CA PHE A 615 -27.32 40.28 -11.11
C PHE A 615 -27.05 41.61 -10.37
N PRO A 616 -25.82 42.17 -10.40
CA PRO A 616 -25.49 43.34 -9.60
C PRO A 616 -26.28 44.57 -10.08
N ASP A 617 -26.88 45.31 -9.15
CA ASP A 617 -27.49 46.61 -9.44
C ASP A 617 -26.45 47.72 -9.68
N GLU A 618 -26.89 48.94 -9.97
CA GLU A 618 -26.00 50.08 -10.23
C GLU A 618 -25.05 50.36 -9.05
N SER A 619 -25.55 50.32 -7.82
CA SER A 619 -24.74 50.59 -6.63
C SER A 619 -23.66 49.53 -6.42
N HIS A 620 -24.00 48.25 -6.62
CA HIS A 620 -23.05 47.15 -6.57
C HIS A 620 -22.05 47.22 -7.73
N ARG A 621 -22.46 47.53 -8.96
CA ARG A 621 -21.55 47.71 -10.10
C ARG A 621 -20.56 48.84 -9.87
N LYS A 622 -20.99 49.95 -9.25
CA LYS A 622 -20.09 51.05 -8.89
C LYS A 622 -19.00 50.57 -7.93
N LEU A 623 -19.38 49.87 -6.86
CA LEU A 623 -18.44 49.29 -5.90
C LEU A 623 -17.47 48.29 -6.56
N ILE A 624 -17.99 47.43 -7.45
CA ILE A 624 -17.17 46.50 -8.23
C ILE A 624 -16.13 47.29 -9.04
N TRP A 625 -16.53 48.29 -9.83
CA TRP A 625 -15.59 49.08 -10.62
C TRP A 625 -14.52 49.77 -9.78
N THR A 626 -14.89 50.34 -8.63
CA THR A 626 -13.93 51.01 -7.74
C THR A 626 -12.93 50.05 -7.12
N ARG A 627 -13.34 48.82 -6.77
CA ARG A 627 -12.47 47.81 -6.12
C ARG A 627 -11.66 46.95 -7.10
N MET A 628 -11.95 47.02 -8.40
CA MET A 628 -11.31 46.16 -9.40
C MET A 628 -9.86 46.53 -9.70
N PHE A 629 -9.46 47.77 -9.42
CA PHE A 629 -8.09 48.23 -9.61
C PHE A 629 -7.32 48.14 -8.28
N PRO A 630 -6.17 47.43 -8.23
CA PRO A 630 -5.28 47.44 -7.08
C PRO A 630 -4.83 48.84 -6.67
N GLU A 631 -4.48 49.05 -5.40
CA GLU A 631 -4.03 50.35 -4.88
C GLU A 631 -2.76 50.85 -5.57
N GLU A 632 -1.89 49.94 -6.02
CA GLU A 632 -0.66 50.25 -6.74
C GLU A 632 -0.90 50.59 -8.22
N SER A 633 -2.11 50.40 -8.72
CA SER A 633 -2.41 50.66 -10.14
C SER A 633 -2.44 52.17 -10.40
N PRO A 634 -1.73 52.66 -11.42
CA PRO A 634 -1.79 54.06 -11.82
C PRO A 634 -3.14 54.30 -12.49
N VAL A 635 -4.11 54.79 -11.71
CA VAL A 635 -5.49 55.01 -12.12
C VAL A 635 -5.79 56.50 -12.09
N SER A 636 -6.23 57.05 -13.21
CA SER A 636 -6.60 58.46 -13.32
C SER A 636 -7.76 58.80 -12.40
N LYS A 637 -7.67 59.94 -11.71
CA LYS A 637 -8.75 60.47 -10.86
C LYS A 637 -10.00 60.86 -11.65
N ASP A 638 -9.89 60.97 -12.96
CA ASP A 638 -10.96 61.41 -13.87
C ASP A 638 -11.85 60.26 -14.35
N ILE A 639 -11.73 59.06 -13.76
CA ILE A 639 -12.61 57.93 -14.09
C ILE A 639 -14.00 58.15 -13.53
N ASP A 640 -14.97 58.18 -14.44
CA ASP A 640 -16.39 58.32 -14.10
C ASP A 640 -17.02 56.97 -13.76
N TYR A 641 -16.81 56.53 -12.51
CA TYR A 641 -17.41 55.31 -11.98
C TYR A 641 -18.94 55.34 -11.98
N LYS A 642 -19.56 56.52 -11.90
CA LYS A 642 -21.03 56.64 -11.92
C LYS A 642 -21.54 56.25 -13.31
N PHE A 643 -20.98 56.85 -14.35
CA PHE A 643 -21.30 56.49 -15.74
C PHE A 643 -21.07 55.01 -16.03
N LEU A 644 -19.90 54.47 -15.64
CA LEU A 644 -19.57 53.05 -15.84
C LEU A 644 -20.61 52.14 -15.17
N SER A 645 -21.03 52.48 -13.94
CA SER A 645 -22.01 51.69 -13.20
C SER A 645 -23.43 51.76 -13.79
N GLU A 646 -23.83 52.89 -14.36
CA GLU A 646 -25.16 53.09 -14.94
C GLU A 646 -25.29 52.42 -16.32
N LYS A 647 -24.30 52.64 -17.21
CA LYS A 647 -24.35 52.20 -18.62
C LYS A 647 -23.86 50.78 -18.83
N ILE A 648 -22.81 50.34 -18.11
CA ILE A 648 -22.25 49.00 -18.28
C ILE A 648 -23.02 48.00 -17.42
N LYS A 649 -24.14 47.52 -17.96
CA LYS A 649 -25.02 46.53 -17.31
C LYS A 649 -24.50 45.10 -17.56
N LEU A 650 -23.30 44.81 -17.08
CA LEU A 650 -22.64 43.50 -17.13
C LEU A 650 -22.33 42.95 -15.73
N ALA A 651 -22.09 41.64 -15.64
CA ALA A 651 -21.75 40.98 -14.38
C ALA A 651 -20.30 41.28 -13.96
N GLY A 652 -19.97 41.02 -12.70
CA GLY A 652 -18.65 41.31 -12.12
C GLY A 652 -17.49 40.65 -12.88
N GLY A 653 -17.68 39.42 -13.37
CA GLY A 653 -16.69 38.72 -14.19
C GLY A 653 -16.34 39.45 -15.49
N ASN A 654 -17.33 40.04 -16.17
CA ASN A 654 -17.09 40.85 -17.36
C ASN A 654 -16.39 42.17 -16.99
N ILE A 655 -16.79 42.79 -15.88
CA ILE A 655 -16.16 44.02 -15.38
C ILE A 655 -14.68 43.77 -15.08
N LYS A 656 -14.34 42.65 -14.45
CA LYS A 656 -12.96 42.21 -14.24
C LYS A 656 -12.19 42.09 -15.56
N ASN A 657 -12.76 41.41 -16.56
CA ASN A 657 -12.12 41.28 -17.88
C ASN A 657 -11.84 42.65 -18.52
N MET A 658 -12.80 43.58 -18.42
CA MET A 658 -12.65 44.93 -18.95
C MET A 658 -11.57 45.73 -18.21
N ALA A 659 -11.54 45.66 -16.87
CA ALA A 659 -10.54 46.35 -16.06
C ALA A 659 -9.12 45.86 -16.38
N VAL A 660 -8.93 44.55 -16.48
CA VAL A 660 -7.63 43.94 -16.84
C VAL A 660 -7.23 44.34 -18.27
N ALA A 661 -8.14 44.26 -19.24
CA ALA A 661 -7.85 44.68 -20.61
C ALA A 661 -7.51 46.17 -20.71
N ALA A 662 -8.19 47.02 -19.94
CA ALA A 662 -7.88 48.45 -19.86
C ALA A 662 -6.48 48.70 -19.29
N ALA A 663 -6.06 47.93 -18.28
CA ALA A 663 -4.71 48.00 -17.73
C ALA A 663 -3.64 47.64 -18.79
N PHE A 664 -3.88 46.59 -19.60
CA PHE A 664 -2.98 46.25 -20.71
C PHE A 664 -2.91 47.35 -21.79
N TYR A 665 -4.04 47.96 -22.15
CA TYR A 665 -4.05 49.09 -23.09
C TYR A 665 -3.32 50.32 -22.55
N ALA A 666 -3.42 50.57 -21.25
CA ALA A 666 -2.72 51.65 -20.57
C ALA A 666 -1.20 51.42 -20.53
N ALA A 667 -0.78 50.18 -20.25
CA ALA A 667 0.63 49.80 -20.24
C ALA A 667 1.31 49.98 -21.61
N GLU A 668 0.58 49.78 -22.71
CA GLU A 668 1.10 49.96 -24.07
C GLU A 668 1.30 51.44 -24.46
N ASN A 669 0.48 52.37 -23.94
CA ASN A 669 0.38 53.72 -24.49
C ASN A 669 0.63 54.88 -23.51
N SER A 670 0.36 54.72 -22.20
CA SER A 670 0.19 55.88 -21.29
C SER A 670 0.74 55.69 -19.88
N GLY A 671 1.01 54.47 -19.44
CA GLY A 671 1.41 54.19 -18.06
C GLY A 671 0.33 54.41 -17.00
N GLU A 672 -0.77 55.11 -17.31
CA GLU A 672 -1.92 55.35 -16.43
C GLU A 672 -3.25 54.91 -17.08
N ILE A 673 -4.11 54.26 -16.31
CA ILE A 673 -5.43 53.78 -16.71
C ILE A 673 -6.41 54.96 -16.70
N ASN A 674 -6.97 55.25 -17.86
CA ASN A 674 -7.92 56.34 -18.07
C ASN A 674 -9.22 55.84 -18.71
N MET A 675 -10.20 56.74 -18.82
CA MET A 675 -11.53 56.41 -19.33
C MET A 675 -11.49 55.87 -20.77
N HIS A 676 -10.58 56.36 -21.63
CA HIS A 676 -10.41 55.85 -22.99
C HIS A 676 -10.05 54.35 -23.02
N HIS A 677 -9.13 53.91 -22.17
CA HIS A 677 -8.74 52.49 -22.08
C HIS A 677 -9.91 51.61 -21.62
N ILE A 678 -10.67 52.05 -20.62
CA ILE A 678 -11.85 51.32 -20.12
C ILE A 678 -12.92 51.22 -21.19
N MET A 679 -13.19 52.31 -21.92
CA MET A 679 -14.19 52.34 -22.98
C MET A 679 -13.80 51.47 -24.18
N ARG A 680 -12.51 51.45 -24.55
CA ARG A 680 -11.98 50.52 -25.55
C ARG A 680 -12.16 49.06 -25.12
N ALA A 681 -11.87 48.74 -23.86
CA ALA A 681 -12.09 47.41 -23.28
C ALA A 681 -13.58 47.03 -23.25
N ALA A 682 -14.45 47.97 -22.89
CA ALA A 682 -15.89 47.77 -22.89
C ALA A 682 -16.43 47.46 -24.29
N ARG A 683 -15.99 48.19 -25.32
CA ARG A 683 -16.37 47.89 -26.72
C ARG A 683 -15.99 46.47 -27.11
N ARG A 684 -14.79 46.01 -26.75
CA ARG A 684 -14.32 44.64 -27.05
C ARG A 684 -15.08 43.57 -26.28
N GLU A 685 -15.36 43.79 -25.00
CA GLU A 685 -16.13 42.83 -24.18
C GLU A 685 -17.58 42.74 -24.69
N TYR A 686 -18.21 43.85 -25.08
CA TYR A 686 -19.56 43.85 -25.68
C TYR A 686 -19.59 43.11 -27.02
N GLN A 687 -18.58 43.30 -27.87
CA GLN A 687 -18.41 42.54 -29.11
C GLN A 687 -18.27 41.03 -28.83
N LYS A 688 -17.45 40.65 -27.84
CA LYS A 688 -17.21 39.26 -27.45
C LYS A 688 -18.48 38.55 -26.98
N ILE A 689 -19.34 39.23 -26.23
CA ILE A 689 -20.62 38.67 -25.74
C ILE A 689 -21.78 38.83 -26.74
N GLY A 690 -21.54 39.39 -27.92
CA GLY A 690 -22.55 39.59 -28.97
C GLY A 690 -23.62 40.65 -28.64
N LYS A 691 -23.34 41.60 -27.74
CA LYS A 691 -24.27 42.70 -27.42
C LYS A 691 -23.95 43.95 -28.26
N PRO A 692 -24.97 44.70 -28.74
CA PRO A 692 -24.74 45.93 -29.47
C PRO A 692 -24.08 46.98 -28.57
N PHE A 693 -23.11 47.73 -29.11
CA PHE A 693 -22.41 48.83 -28.45
C PHE A 693 -22.70 50.12 -29.22
N LEU A 694 -23.82 50.78 -28.90
CA LEU A 694 -24.35 51.93 -29.64
C LEU A 694 -23.78 53.25 -29.15
N LYS A 695 -23.56 54.21 -30.06
CA LYS A 695 -23.05 55.56 -29.72
C LYS A 695 -23.93 56.26 -28.68
N SER A 696 -25.25 56.23 -28.87
CA SER A 696 -26.25 56.88 -27.99
C SER A 696 -26.18 56.45 -26.53
N ASP A 697 -25.72 55.22 -26.27
CA ASP A 697 -25.74 54.64 -24.92
C ASP A 697 -24.47 54.98 -24.13
N PHE A 698 -23.42 55.43 -24.82
CA PHE A 698 -22.08 55.59 -24.28
C PHE A 698 -21.46 56.99 -24.46
N GLU A 699 -22.24 58.00 -24.88
CA GLU A 699 -21.82 59.40 -24.89
C GLU A 699 -21.63 59.95 -23.46
N PRO A 700 -20.66 60.85 -23.21
CA PRO A 700 -19.72 61.44 -24.17
C PRO A 700 -18.48 60.58 -24.47
N TYR A 701 -18.24 59.54 -23.66
CA TYR A 701 -16.98 58.79 -23.70
C TYR A 701 -16.82 57.89 -24.95
N TYR A 702 -17.89 57.66 -25.72
CA TYR A 702 -17.84 56.97 -27.00
C TYR A 702 -16.88 57.67 -27.99
N GLU A 703 -16.83 59.00 -27.99
CA GLU A 703 -16.02 59.77 -28.94
C GLU A 703 -14.51 59.61 -28.66
N MET A 704 -14.14 59.26 -27.43
CA MET A 704 -12.76 58.99 -27.05
C MET A 704 -12.19 57.73 -27.71
N ILE A 705 -13.04 56.77 -28.06
CA ILE A 705 -12.65 55.51 -28.75
C ILE A 705 -12.49 55.74 -30.27
N GLY A 706 -12.51 57.00 -30.74
CA GLY A 706 -12.41 57.39 -32.14
C GLY A 706 -11.09 56.95 -32.77
N GLY A 707 -11.19 56.04 -33.75
CA GLY A 707 -10.06 55.55 -34.54
C GLY A 707 -10.38 54.28 -35.31
N HIS A 708 -11.03 54.43 -36.46
CA HIS A 708 -10.50 53.92 -37.73
C HIS A 708 -10.60 55.03 -38.76
#